data_AF-W8V0Z5-F1
#
_entry.id   AF-W8V0Z5-F1
#
_cell.length_a   1.000
_cell.length_b   1.000
_cell.length_c   1.000
_cell.angle_alpha   90.00
_cell.angle_beta   90.00
_cell.angle_gamma   90.00
#
_symmetry.space_group_name_H-M   'P 1'
#
loop_
_entity.id
_entity.type
_entity.pdbx_description
1 polymer ?
#
loop_
_entity_poly.entity_id
_entity_poly.type
_entity_poly.pdbx_seq_one_letter_code
_entity_poly.pdbx_strand_id
1 'polypeptide(L)'
;MKLTPQDTSPPVALLEHVGQQFGATIALRDISLAIPARRMVGLIGPDGVGKSSLLSLIAGARTIEQGNVMVLGGDMRDVHHRREVCPKIAWMPQGLGKNLYHTLSVYENVDFFARLFGHDKAERELRINELLQSTGLAPFRDRPAGKLSGGMKQKLGLCCALIHDPQLLILDEPTTGVDPLSRAQFWELIDSIRQRQPAMSVLVATAYMEEAERFDWLVAMNAGEVLATGSAAELKAQTGSQTLEQAFIALLPEAQRQAHRAVVIPPRDSREEEIAIEARGLTMRFGNFVAVDHVNFRIARGEIFGFLGSNGCGKSTTMKMLTGLLPASEGEAWLFGQPVDPKDIATRQRVGYMSQAFSLYSELTVRQNLELHARLFHIPDGEIPGRVAEMCERFMLTEVEDALPADLPLGIRQRLSLAVAVIHRPEMLILDEPTSGVDPVARDMFWQLMVDLARQDQVTIFISTHFMNEAERCDRISLMHAGKVLASDTPQALVEQRGSNSLEEAFIAWLKEAQPSSPVPEEPTSAVASYSRHTTPRQAFSLRRLFSYSRREALELRRDPVRSTLALLGTVILMFIMGYGISMDVEDLRFAVLDRDQTLSSQGWSQNLAGSRYFIEQAPLHSYDELDRRMRDGELAVAIEIPPNFGRDIARGTPVQIGVWVDGAMPNRAETVRGYVQAMHLAWLQEMAGRQSSPRRDTSLISIETRYRYNPDVKSLPAIVPAVIPLLLMMIPAMLSALSVVREKELGSIINLYVTPTTRSEFLLGKQLPYIVLGMFNFFLLCALSVFVFGVAHKGSFLTLTLAALLYVTIATGLGLLISTFMKSQIAAIFGTAIITLIPATQFSGMIDPVASLEGPGRWIGQIYPTSHFLTIARGTFSKALNISDLWGSFIPLLIAVPLVLGLSVLLLKKQEG
;
A
#
# COMPACT_ATOMS: atom_id res chain seq x y z
N MET A 1 -3.34 -34.63 45.62
CA MET A 1 -1.94 -34.69 45.15
C MET A 1 -1.75 -36.02 44.39
N LYS A 2 -2.01 -36.03 43.08
CA LYS A 2 -1.67 -37.13 42.16
C LYS A 2 -0.77 -36.51 41.10
N LEU A 3 0.49 -36.92 41.08
CA LEU A 3 1.49 -36.50 40.09
C LEU A 3 1.07 -37.06 38.73
N THR A 4 0.69 -36.19 37.80
CA THR A 4 0.66 -36.50 36.36
C THR A 4 2.10 -36.74 35.87
N PRO A 5 2.32 -37.62 34.87
CA PRO A 5 3.66 -37.95 34.40
C PRO A 5 4.33 -36.70 33.82
N GLN A 6 5.52 -36.37 34.31
CA GLN A 6 6.36 -35.33 33.73
C GLN A 6 6.69 -35.72 32.28
N ASP A 7 6.20 -34.92 31.33
CA ASP A 7 6.57 -34.99 29.92
C ASP A 7 8.08 -34.77 29.80
N THR A 8 8.85 -35.83 29.54
CA THR A 8 10.32 -35.78 29.40
C THR A 8 10.79 -35.23 28.04
N SER A 9 9.89 -34.63 27.26
CA SER A 9 10.22 -34.06 25.95
C SER A 9 10.85 -32.67 26.14
N PRO A 10 11.94 -32.33 25.43
CA PRO A 10 12.53 -30.99 25.50
C PRO A 10 11.51 -29.93 25.06
N PRO A 11 11.55 -28.72 25.64
CA PRO A 11 10.63 -27.64 25.28
C PRO A 11 10.76 -27.29 23.79
N VAL A 12 9.64 -26.92 23.15
CA VAL A 12 9.64 -26.52 21.73
C VAL A 12 10.32 -25.16 21.54
N ALA A 13 10.21 -24.28 22.54
CA ALA A 13 10.92 -23.03 22.63
C ALA A 13 11.36 -22.75 24.09
N LEU A 14 12.58 -22.27 24.26
CA LEU A 14 13.12 -21.79 25.53
C LEU A 14 13.58 -20.34 25.36
N LEU A 15 13.07 -19.46 26.21
CA LEU A 15 13.45 -18.06 26.28
C LEU A 15 14.17 -17.82 27.60
N GLU A 16 15.32 -17.17 27.54
CA GLU A 16 16.16 -16.84 28.70
C GLU A 16 16.45 -15.34 28.69
N HIS A 17 15.94 -14.61 29.69
CA HIS A 17 16.17 -13.18 29.89
C HIS A 17 15.90 -12.29 28.66
N VAL A 18 14.81 -12.58 27.93
CA VAL A 18 14.52 -11.94 26.65
C VAL A 18 13.86 -10.57 26.85
N GLY A 19 14.54 -9.54 26.34
CA GLY A 19 14.04 -8.16 26.31
C GLY A 19 13.89 -7.65 24.87
N GLN A 20 12.86 -6.86 24.62
CA GLN A 20 12.59 -6.25 23.31
C GLN A 20 12.03 -4.84 23.47
N GLN A 21 12.61 -3.87 22.75
CA GLN A 21 12.18 -2.47 22.79
C GLN A 21 11.89 -1.92 21.39
N PHE A 22 10.93 -0.99 21.30
CA PHE A 22 10.51 -0.29 20.09
C PHE A 22 10.56 1.21 20.32
N GLY A 23 11.68 1.85 19.99
CA GLY A 23 11.86 3.28 20.30
C GLY A 23 11.70 3.53 21.80
N ALA A 24 10.66 4.26 22.21
CA ALA A 24 10.36 4.52 23.62
C ALA A 24 9.54 3.41 24.31
N THR A 25 8.94 2.48 23.56
CA THR A 25 8.01 1.47 24.10
C THR A 25 8.74 0.16 24.37
N ILE A 26 8.68 -0.36 25.60
CA ILE A 26 9.23 -1.67 25.94
C ILE A 26 8.14 -2.72 25.69
N ALA A 27 8.40 -3.68 24.80
CA ALA A 27 7.45 -4.72 24.44
C ALA A 27 7.62 -6.00 25.28
N LEU A 28 8.85 -6.35 25.66
CA LEU A 28 9.16 -7.51 26.50
C LEU A 28 10.23 -7.12 27.54
N ARG A 29 10.02 -7.54 28.79
CA ARG A 29 10.88 -7.26 29.94
C ARG A 29 11.35 -8.58 30.55
N ASP A 30 12.62 -8.92 30.31
CA ASP A 30 13.32 -10.03 30.95
C ASP A 30 12.55 -11.36 30.97
N ILE A 31 11.94 -11.74 29.84
CA ILE A 31 11.09 -12.91 29.74
C ILE A 31 11.95 -14.18 29.81
N SER A 32 11.70 -15.00 30.83
CA SER A 32 12.23 -16.36 30.94
C SER A 32 11.08 -17.36 30.93
N LEU A 33 11.00 -18.19 29.89
CA LEU A 33 9.84 -19.04 29.62
C LEU A 33 10.24 -20.33 28.89
N ALA A 34 9.77 -21.47 29.39
CA ALA A 34 9.91 -22.77 28.74
C ALA A 34 8.56 -23.24 28.20
N ILE A 35 8.43 -23.31 26.87
CA ILE A 35 7.18 -23.70 26.21
C ILE A 35 7.19 -25.22 25.95
N PRO A 36 6.21 -25.98 26.48
CA PRO A 36 6.17 -27.43 26.31
C PRO A 36 5.96 -27.83 24.84
N ALA A 37 6.61 -28.91 24.42
CA ALA A 37 6.43 -29.47 23.08
C ALA A 37 5.18 -30.35 22.97
N ARG A 38 4.67 -30.53 21.74
CA ARG A 38 3.51 -31.38 21.38
C ARG A 38 2.19 -31.00 22.05
N ARG A 39 2.10 -29.77 22.56
CA ARG A 39 0.91 -29.21 23.18
C ARG A 39 0.41 -28.01 22.38
N MET A 40 -0.86 -27.69 22.59
CA MET A 40 -1.45 -26.43 22.19
C MET A 40 -1.27 -25.43 23.33
N VAL A 41 -0.45 -24.41 23.09
CA VAL A 41 -0.07 -23.40 24.06
C VAL A 41 -0.71 -22.07 23.70
N GLY A 42 -1.42 -21.44 24.64
CA GLY A 42 -2.00 -20.11 24.48
C GLY A 42 -1.21 -19.02 25.18
N LEU A 43 -0.91 -17.92 24.49
CA LEU A 43 -0.53 -16.65 25.07
C LEU A 43 -1.78 -15.81 25.24
N ILE A 44 -2.13 -15.48 26.48
CA ILE A 44 -3.28 -14.66 26.82
C ILE A 44 -2.83 -13.34 27.43
N GLY A 45 -3.55 -12.27 27.10
CA GLY A 45 -3.35 -10.95 27.67
C GLY A 45 -3.90 -9.83 26.78
N PRO A 46 -4.00 -8.60 27.29
CA PRO A 46 -4.45 -7.43 26.54
C PRO A 46 -3.64 -7.15 25.26
N ASP A 47 -4.15 -6.27 24.42
CA ASP A 47 -3.42 -5.84 23.23
C ASP A 47 -2.20 -4.98 23.61
N GLY A 48 -1.12 -5.12 22.85
CA GLY A 48 0.11 -4.38 23.11
C GLY A 48 0.99 -4.93 24.25
N VAL A 49 0.60 -6.00 24.95
CA VAL A 49 1.41 -6.58 26.05
C VAL A 49 2.63 -7.38 25.61
N GLY A 50 2.90 -7.47 24.31
CA GLY A 50 4.08 -8.15 23.76
C GLY A 50 3.84 -9.55 23.18
N LYS A 51 2.60 -10.08 23.16
CA LYS A 51 2.26 -11.43 22.62
C LYS A 51 2.85 -11.67 21.23
N SER A 52 2.46 -10.84 20.26
CA SER A 52 2.93 -10.93 18.86
C SER A 52 4.45 -10.70 18.74
N SER A 53 5.03 -9.86 19.62
CA SER A 53 6.49 -9.67 19.67
C SER A 53 7.20 -10.97 20.08
N LEU A 54 6.71 -11.65 21.12
CA LEU A 54 7.23 -12.95 21.57
C LEU A 54 7.11 -14.01 20.46
N LEU A 55 5.95 -14.10 19.81
CA LEU A 55 5.72 -15.03 18.70
C LEU A 55 6.67 -14.76 17.52
N SER A 56 6.91 -13.48 17.18
CA SER A 56 7.81 -13.11 16.08
C SER A 56 9.27 -13.47 16.34
N LEU A 57 9.72 -13.46 17.60
CA LEU A 57 11.05 -13.91 18.01
C LEU A 57 11.17 -15.44 17.87
N ILE A 58 10.16 -16.19 18.33
CA ILE A 58 10.11 -17.66 18.21
C ILE A 58 10.04 -18.09 16.74
N ALA A 59 9.30 -17.38 15.90
CA ALA A 59 9.21 -17.64 14.46
C ALA A 59 10.52 -17.30 13.71
N GLY A 60 11.45 -16.57 14.32
CA GLY A 60 12.67 -16.08 13.69
C GLY A 60 12.47 -14.88 12.76
N ALA A 61 11.28 -14.27 12.78
CA ALA A 61 10.92 -13.14 11.93
C ALA A 61 11.52 -11.82 12.40
N ARG A 62 11.82 -11.71 13.70
CA ARG A 62 12.38 -10.52 14.34
C ARG A 62 13.78 -10.78 14.88
N THR A 63 14.63 -9.76 14.89
CA THR A 63 15.95 -9.82 15.51
C THR A 63 15.86 -9.78 17.03
N ILE A 64 16.60 -10.68 17.70
CA ILE A 64 16.65 -10.76 19.17
C ILE A 64 17.63 -9.72 19.71
N GLU A 65 17.11 -8.69 20.38
CA GLU A 65 17.92 -7.59 20.96
C GLU A 65 18.63 -8.02 22.25
N GLN A 66 17.91 -8.62 23.20
CA GLN A 66 18.43 -9.05 24.51
C GLN A 66 18.00 -10.49 24.82
N GLY A 67 18.78 -11.18 25.67
CA GLY A 67 18.52 -12.56 26.06
C GLY A 67 18.84 -13.60 24.98
N ASN A 68 18.34 -14.81 25.16
CA ASN A 68 18.52 -15.95 24.26
C ASN A 68 17.17 -16.60 23.93
N VAL A 69 16.99 -17.02 22.68
CA VAL A 69 15.76 -17.70 22.21
C VAL A 69 16.16 -18.96 21.48
N MET A 70 15.93 -20.10 22.12
CA MET A 70 16.15 -21.42 21.53
C MET A 70 14.82 -21.99 21.02
N VAL A 71 14.79 -22.47 19.78
CA VAL A 71 13.59 -23.05 19.16
C VAL A 71 13.97 -24.33 18.43
N LEU A 72 13.19 -25.38 18.65
CA LEU A 72 13.43 -26.72 18.09
C LEU A 72 14.88 -27.21 18.31
N GLY A 73 15.43 -26.93 19.50
CA GLY A 73 16.73 -27.45 19.95
C GLY A 73 17.97 -26.63 19.59
N GLY A 74 17.85 -25.38 19.11
CA GLY A 74 19.00 -24.51 18.89
C GLY A 74 18.68 -23.02 18.90
N ASP A 75 19.73 -22.18 18.94
CA ASP A 75 19.65 -20.73 19.09
C ASP A 75 19.20 -20.04 17.78
N MET A 76 18.17 -19.20 17.87
CA MET A 76 17.62 -18.44 16.74
C MET A 76 18.51 -17.26 16.30
N ARG A 77 19.51 -16.85 17.10
CA ARG A 77 20.56 -15.90 16.71
C ARG A 77 21.49 -16.49 15.66
N ASP A 78 21.77 -17.80 15.72
CA ASP A 78 22.58 -18.48 14.71
C ASP A 78 21.86 -18.50 13.36
N VAL A 79 22.51 -17.91 12.34
CA VAL A 79 22.01 -17.84 10.98
C VAL A 79 21.90 -19.24 10.35
N HIS A 80 22.77 -20.18 10.71
CA HIS A 80 22.75 -21.54 10.19
C HIS A 80 21.57 -22.32 10.76
N HIS A 81 21.43 -22.36 12.08
CA HIS A 81 20.28 -22.96 12.75
C HIS A 81 18.96 -22.36 12.28
N ARG A 82 18.84 -21.02 12.23
CA ARG A 82 17.62 -20.34 11.78
C ARG A 82 17.23 -20.73 10.34
N ARG A 83 18.19 -20.83 9.42
CA ARG A 83 17.93 -21.29 8.04
C ARG A 83 17.45 -22.74 7.98
N GLU A 84 17.86 -23.59 8.92
CA GLU A 84 17.42 -24.98 9.01
C GLU A 84 16.04 -25.13 9.66
N VAL A 85 15.74 -24.31 10.67
CA VAL A 85 14.53 -24.45 11.48
C VAL A 85 13.35 -23.67 10.95
N CYS A 86 13.52 -22.47 10.37
CA CYS A 86 12.39 -21.70 9.82
C CYS A 86 11.52 -22.51 8.83
N PRO A 87 12.06 -23.37 7.95
CA PRO A 87 11.21 -24.20 7.08
C PRO A 87 10.38 -25.26 7.81
N LYS A 88 10.66 -25.52 9.09
CA LYS A 88 9.91 -26.42 9.98
C LYS A 88 8.91 -25.65 10.87
N ILE A 89 8.88 -24.31 10.79
CA ILE A 89 7.98 -23.45 11.55
C ILE A 89 7.00 -22.80 10.56
N ALA A 90 5.71 -22.99 10.81
CA ALA A 90 4.67 -22.26 10.11
C ALA A 90 4.24 -21.07 10.97
N TRP A 91 4.14 -19.89 10.37
CA TRP A 91 3.67 -18.69 11.06
C TRP A 91 2.55 -18.02 10.30
N MET A 92 1.45 -17.78 11.02
CA MET A 92 0.32 -16.99 10.59
C MET A 92 0.30 -15.71 11.44
N PRO A 93 0.67 -14.54 10.87
CA PRO A 93 0.77 -13.28 11.61
C PRO A 93 -0.59 -12.66 11.90
N GLN A 94 -0.64 -11.77 12.90
CA GLN A 94 -1.85 -11.04 13.28
C GLN A 94 -2.44 -10.23 12.13
N GLY A 95 -3.73 -10.42 11.88
CA GLY A 95 -4.53 -9.66 10.92
C GLY A 95 -5.02 -10.48 9.74
N LEU A 96 -6.22 -10.14 9.25
CA LEU A 96 -6.96 -10.91 8.25
C LEU A 96 -6.25 -10.93 6.88
N GLY A 97 -5.49 -12.00 6.63
CA GLY A 97 -4.84 -12.27 5.35
C GLY A 97 -3.56 -11.48 5.07
N LYS A 98 -2.84 -10.99 6.09
CA LYS A 98 -1.54 -10.33 5.91
C LYS A 98 -0.48 -11.23 5.26
N ASN A 99 -0.57 -12.55 5.47
CA ASN A 99 0.30 -13.55 4.82
C ASN A 99 -0.17 -13.91 3.39
N LEU A 100 -1.32 -13.41 2.93
CA LEU A 100 -1.91 -13.77 1.65
C LEU A 100 -1.67 -12.70 0.58
N TYR A 101 -1.67 -13.15 -0.67
CA TYR A 101 -1.67 -12.27 -1.84
C TYR A 101 -3.10 -12.11 -2.35
N HIS A 102 -3.72 -10.96 -2.07
CA HIS A 102 -5.15 -10.71 -2.31
C HIS A 102 -5.59 -10.81 -3.79
N THR A 103 -4.67 -10.54 -4.72
CA THR A 103 -4.89 -10.60 -6.18
C THR A 103 -4.83 -12.02 -6.73
N LEU A 104 -4.21 -12.95 -5.98
CA LEU A 104 -4.10 -14.36 -6.33
C LEU A 104 -5.36 -15.13 -5.90
N SER A 105 -5.70 -16.20 -6.61
CA SER A 105 -6.77 -17.12 -6.21
C SER A 105 -6.41 -17.93 -4.97
N VAL A 106 -7.40 -18.60 -4.38
CA VAL A 106 -7.20 -19.60 -3.31
C VAL A 106 -6.12 -20.61 -3.73
N TYR A 107 -6.24 -21.21 -4.92
CA TYR A 107 -5.25 -22.16 -5.44
C TYR A 107 -3.87 -21.52 -5.65
N GLU A 108 -3.81 -20.34 -6.26
CA GLU A 108 -2.53 -19.67 -6.58
C GLU A 108 -1.75 -19.29 -5.32
N ASN A 109 -2.43 -18.93 -4.22
CA ASN A 109 -1.79 -18.70 -2.94
C ASN A 109 -1.12 -19.98 -2.42
N VAL A 110 -1.86 -21.09 -2.31
CA VAL A 110 -1.28 -22.34 -1.79
C VAL A 110 -0.21 -22.91 -2.74
N ASP A 111 -0.40 -22.81 -4.05
CA ASP A 111 0.60 -23.19 -5.08
C ASP A 111 1.90 -22.40 -4.93
N PHE A 112 1.81 -21.10 -4.61
CA PHE A 112 2.98 -20.27 -4.37
C PHE A 112 3.79 -20.78 -3.17
N PHE A 113 3.15 -20.98 -2.01
CA PHE A 113 3.84 -21.50 -0.82
C PHE A 113 4.43 -22.89 -1.06
N ALA A 114 3.67 -23.82 -1.65
CA ALA A 114 4.17 -25.16 -1.98
C ALA A 114 5.46 -25.12 -2.84
N ARG A 115 5.57 -24.17 -3.77
CA ARG A 115 6.78 -23.99 -4.58
C ARG A 115 7.97 -23.48 -3.77
N LEU A 116 7.73 -22.58 -2.81
CA LEU A 116 8.80 -22.05 -1.95
C LEU A 116 9.44 -23.16 -1.11
N PHE A 117 8.62 -24.09 -0.63
CA PHE A 117 9.05 -25.27 0.13
C PHE A 117 9.53 -26.45 -0.75
N GLY A 118 9.45 -26.32 -2.08
CA GLY A 118 10.10 -27.24 -3.01
C GLY A 118 9.29 -28.48 -3.39
N HIS A 119 7.99 -28.52 -3.12
CA HIS A 119 7.09 -29.65 -3.44
C HIS A 119 6.97 -29.83 -4.94
N ASP A 120 7.13 -31.03 -5.50
CA ASP A 120 6.99 -31.23 -6.95
C ASP A 120 5.56 -30.92 -7.48
N LYS A 121 5.35 -30.98 -8.80
CA LYS A 121 4.04 -30.62 -9.37
C LYS A 121 2.92 -31.56 -8.91
N ALA A 122 3.17 -32.86 -8.85
CA ALA A 122 2.16 -33.87 -8.56
C ALA A 122 1.81 -33.88 -7.06
N GLU A 123 2.82 -33.88 -6.20
CA GLU A 123 2.70 -33.75 -4.75
C GLU A 123 1.92 -32.49 -4.38
N ARG A 124 2.25 -31.36 -5.01
CA ARG A 124 1.59 -30.09 -4.74
C ARG A 124 0.12 -30.11 -5.15
N GLU A 125 -0.22 -30.62 -6.34
CA GLU A 125 -1.62 -30.67 -6.77
C GLU A 125 -2.46 -31.53 -5.83
N LEU A 126 -1.91 -32.68 -5.39
CA LEU A 126 -2.57 -33.56 -4.44
C LEU A 126 -2.76 -32.90 -3.06
N ARG A 127 -1.68 -32.36 -2.46
CA ARG A 127 -1.74 -31.71 -1.14
C ARG A 127 -2.65 -30.46 -1.14
N ILE A 128 -2.61 -29.66 -2.21
CA ILE A 128 -3.51 -28.50 -2.32
C ILE A 128 -4.95 -28.97 -2.34
N ASN A 129 -5.28 -30.01 -3.11
CA ASN A 129 -6.65 -30.52 -3.18
C ASN A 129 -7.12 -31.04 -1.81
N GLU A 130 -6.29 -31.80 -1.11
CA GLU A 130 -6.57 -32.31 0.23
C GLU A 130 -6.82 -31.19 1.24
N LEU A 131 -5.93 -30.19 1.29
CA LEU A 131 -6.09 -29.05 2.19
C LEU A 131 -7.36 -28.27 1.85
N LEU A 132 -7.60 -27.94 0.58
CA LEU A 132 -8.81 -27.20 0.20
C LEU A 132 -10.11 -27.98 0.47
N GLN A 133 -10.09 -29.31 0.41
CA GLN A 133 -11.23 -30.13 0.79
C GLN A 133 -11.44 -30.09 2.30
N SER A 134 -10.38 -30.36 3.09
CA SER A 134 -10.46 -30.36 4.55
C SER A 134 -10.89 -29.02 5.15
N THR A 135 -10.54 -27.90 4.50
CA THR A 135 -10.93 -26.56 4.97
C THR A 135 -12.23 -26.04 4.35
N GLY A 136 -12.92 -26.82 3.50
CA GLY A 136 -14.14 -26.39 2.80
C GLY A 136 -13.92 -25.27 1.77
N LEU A 137 -12.68 -25.06 1.31
CA LEU A 137 -12.33 -24.02 0.33
C LEU A 137 -12.31 -24.53 -1.12
N ALA A 138 -12.48 -25.83 -1.35
CA ALA A 138 -12.51 -26.45 -2.68
C ALA A 138 -13.49 -25.77 -3.67
N PRO A 139 -14.73 -25.39 -3.29
CA PRO A 139 -15.65 -24.67 -4.20
C PRO A 139 -15.15 -23.27 -4.60
N PHE A 140 -14.23 -22.70 -3.83
CA PHE A 140 -13.71 -21.34 -4.02
C PHE A 140 -12.29 -21.32 -4.60
N ARG A 141 -11.81 -22.46 -5.13
CA ARG A 141 -10.46 -22.67 -5.66
C ARG A 141 -9.94 -21.52 -6.53
N ASP A 142 -10.76 -21.01 -7.44
CA ASP A 142 -10.36 -19.98 -8.40
C ASP A 142 -10.75 -18.55 -7.97
N ARG A 143 -11.40 -18.40 -6.82
CA ARG A 143 -11.81 -17.10 -6.28
C ARG A 143 -10.58 -16.33 -5.75
N PRO A 144 -10.42 -15.04 -6.10
CA PRO A 144 -9.35 -14.20 -5.54
C PRO A 144 -9.44 -14.08 -4.02
N ALA A 145 -8.30 -14.17 -3.33
CA ALA A 145 -8.22 -14.12 -1.86
C ALA A 145 -8.77 -12.81 -1.29
N GLY A 146 -8.64 -11.70 -2.00
CA GLY A 146 -9.22 -10.41 -1.61
C GLY A 146 -10.75 -10.41 -1.53
N LYS A 147 -11.43 -11.30 -2.27
CA LYS A 147 -12.90 -11.44 -2.33
C LYS A 147 -13.46 -12.48 -1.35
N LEU A 148 -12.62 -13.09 -0.51
CA LEU A 148 -13.04 -14.06 0.50
C LEU A 148 -13.54 -13.36 1.77
N SER A 149 -14.41 -14.01 2.55
CA SER A 149 -14.78 -13.54 3.90
C SER A 149 -13.59 -13.63 4.85
N GLY A 150 -13.65 -12.96 6.01
CA GLY A 150 -12.59 -13.01 7.02
C GLY A 150 -12.24 -14.44 7.44
N GLY A 151 -13.24 -15.26 7.81
CA GLY A 151 -13.04 -16.67 8.16
C GLY A 151 -12.44 -17.49 7.02
N MET A 152 -12.86 -17.26 5.76
CA MET A 152 -12.28 -17.94 4.61
C MET A 152 -10.83 -17.52 4.34
N LYS A 153 -10.46 -16.25 4.58
CA LYS A 153 -9.07 -15.78 4.50
C LYS A 153 -8.21 -16.48 5.57
N GLN A 154 -8.72 -16.64 6.80
CA GLN A 154 -7.99 -17.34 7.85
C GLN A 154 -7.80 -18.83 7.53
N LYS A 155 -8.85 -19.51 7.02
CA LYS A 155 -8.74 -20.89 6.54
C LYS A 155 -7.71 -21.03 5.41
N LEU A 156 -7.68 -20.08 4.46
CA LEU A 156 -6.67 -20.06 3.39
C LEU A 156 -5.26 -19.80 3.93
N GLY A 157 -5.12 -18.87 4.88
CA GLY A 157 -3.86 -18.61 5.59
C GLY A 157 -3.33 -19.88 6.27
N LEU A 158 -4.22 -20.64 6.91
CA LEU A 158 -3.90 -21.93 7.50
C LEU A 158 -3.49 -22.98 6.46
N CYS A 159 -4.16 -23.08 5.30
CA CYS A 159 -3.70 -23.95 4.20
C CYS A 159 -2.28 -23.61 3.74
N CYS A 160 -1.98 -22.31 3.58
CA CYS A 160 -0.64 -21.84 3.21
C CYS A 160 0.42 -22.17 4.28
N ALA A 161 0.02 -22.11 5.56
CA ALA A 161 0.87 -22.44 6.70
C ALA A 161 1.14 -23.96 6.80
N LEU A 162 0.15 -24.80 6.49
CA LEU A 162 0.25 -26.26 6.65
C LEU A 162 0.81 -27.00 5.44
N ILE A 163 0.88 -26.34 4.28
CA ILE A 163 1.27 -26.99 3.02
C ILE A 163 2.59 -27.76 3.10
N HIS A 164 3.48 -27.41 4.03
CA HIS A 164 4.85 -27.92 4.17
C HIS A 164 5.10 -28.78 5.43
N ASP A 165 4.05 -29.28 6.11
CA ASP A 165 4.13 -30.15 7.30
C ASP A 165 5.04 -29.61 8.44
N PRO A 166 4.67 -28.48 9.06
CA PRO A 166 5.47 -27.86 10.11
C PRO A 166 5.55 -28.71 11.39
N GLN A 167 6.65 -28.58 12.15
CA GLN A 167 6.77 -29.13 13.50
C GLN A 167 6.22 -28.18 14.56
N LEU A 168 6.23 -26.88 14.27
CA LEU A 168 5.69 -25.82 15.12
C LEU A 168 4.77 -24.92 14.28
N LEU A 169 3.51 -24.84 14.66
CA LEU A 169 2.52 -23.95 14.06
C LEU A 169 2.28 -22.76 15.01
N ILE A 170 2.60 -21.55 14.56
CA ILE A 170 2.43 -20.31 15.31
C ILE A 170 1.27 -19.53 14.71
N LEU A 171 0.24 -19.28 15.50
CA LEU A 171 -0.98 -18.57 15.13
C LEU A 171 -1.10 -17.31 15.99
N ASP A 172 -0.87 -16.15 15.40
CA ASP A 172 -0.97 -14.87 16.10
C ASP A 172 -2.37 -14.29 15.89
N GLU A 173 -3.24 -14.43 16.90
CA GLU A 173 -4.63 -13.97 16.88
C GLU A 173 -5.42 -14.43 15.62
N PRO A 174 -5.46 -15.74 15.36
CA PRO A 174 -5.97 -16.29 14.09
C PRO A 174 -7.48 -16.09 13.89
N THR A 175 -8.23 -15.82 14.95
CA THR A 175 -9.70 -15.76 14.95
C THR A 175 -10.24 -14.35 15.23
N THR A 176 -9.37 -13.36 15.39
CA THR A 176 -9.76 -11.95 15.56
C THR A 176 -10.53 -11.46 14.34
N GLY A 177 -11.72 -10.90 14.57
CA GLY A 177 -12.62 -10.43 13.52
C GLY A 177 -13.25 -11.54 12.68
N VAL A 178 -13.27 -12.78 13.17
CA VAL A 178 -13.98 -13.92 12.58
C VAL A 178 -15.25 -14.21 13.39
N ASP A 179 -16.34 -14.56 12.72
CA ASP A 179 -17.62 -14.86 13.37
C ASP A 179 -17.57 -16.16 14.20
N PRO A 180 -18.45 -16.32 15.21
CA PRO A 180 -18.40 -17.46 16.15
C PRO A 180 -18.44 -18.84 15.47
N LEU A 181 -19.28 -19.01 14.45
CA LEU A 181 -19.38 -20.29 13.72
C LEU A 181 -18.08 -20.57 12.94
N SER A 182 -17.58 -19.60 12.18
CA SER A 182 -16.32 -19.74 11.45
C SER A 182 -15.13 -19.98 12.39
N ARG A 183 -15.14 -19.40 13.59
CA ARG A 183 -14.15 -19.62 14.66
C ARG A 183 -14.22 -21.05 15.20
N ALA A 184 -15.41 -21.54 15.54
CA ALA A 184 -15.59 -22.92 15.98
C ALA A 184 -15.07 -23.92 14.93
N GLN A 185 -15.45 -23.72 13.66
CA GLN A 185 -14.96 -24.52 12.54
C GLN A 185 -13.44 -24.42 12.35
N PHE A 186 -12.83 -23.26 12.64
CA PHE A 186 -11.38 -23.09 12.57
C PHE A 186 -10.67 -23.94 13.63
N TRP A 187 -11.18 -23.97 14.86
CA TRP A 187 -10.61 -24.77 15.94
C TRP A 187 -10.83 -26.28 15.73
N GLU A 188 -12.01 -26.70 15.27
CA GLU A 188 -12.26 -28.10 14.88
C GLU A 188 -11.27 -28.59 13.81
N LEU A 189 -10.94 -27.73 12.85
CA LEU A 189 -9.94 -28.02 11.83
C LEU A 189 -8.54 -28.20 12.43
N ILE A 190 -8.12 -27.30 13.33
CA ILE A 190 -6.83 -27.41 14.04
C ILE A 190 -6.76 -28.72 14.84
N ASP A 191 -7.83 -29.09 15.54
CA ASP A 191 -7.89 -30.33 16.31
C ASP A 191 -7.78 -31.56 15.40
N SER A 192 -8.48 -31.59 14.26
CA SER A 192 -8.35 -32.65 13.26
C SER A 192 -6.92 -32.78 12.73
N ILE A 193 -6.24 -31.65 12.46
CA ILE A 193 -4.84 -31.66 12.01
C ILE A 193 -3.90 -32.19 13.10
N ARG A 194 -4.08 -31.76 14.36
CA ARG A 194 -3.28 -32.24 15.50
C ARG A 194 -3.44 -33.73 15.74
N GLN A 195 -4.65 -34.27 15.57
CA GLN A 195 -4.90 -35.71 15.65
C GLN A 195 -4.12 -36.49 14.58
N ARG A 196 -4.01 -35.93 13.36
CA ARG A 196 -3.22 -36.52 12.26
C ARG A 196 -1.71 -36.33 12.44
N GLN A 197 -1.28 -35.26 13.12
CA GLN A 197 0.13 -34.94 13.36
C GLN A 197 0.43 -34.75 14.87
N PRO A 198 0.48 -35.84 15.68
CA PRO A 198 0.65 -35.76 17.13
C PRO A 198 1.99 -35.14 17.59
N ALA A 199 2.96 -35.06 16.69
CA ALA A 199 4.27 -34.46 16.96
C ALA A 199 4.30 -32.93 16.80
N MET A 200 3.27 -32.33 16.18
CA MET A 200 3.20 -30.89 15.95
C MET A 200 2.88 -30.14 17.25
N SER A 201 3.63 -29.07 17.53
CA SER A 201 3.31 -28.12 18.61
C SER A 201 2.54 -26.94 18.03
N VAL A 202 1.54 -26.43 18.74
CA VAL A 202 0.75 -25.29 18.29
C VAL A 202 0.88 -24.17 19.32
N LEU A 203 1.28 -22.99 18.88
CA LEU A 203 1.42 -21.80 19.72
C LEU A 203 0.44 -20.75 19.22
N VAL A 204 -0.47 -20.31 20.08
CA VAL A 204 -1.56 -19.41 19.74
C VAL A 204 -1.49 -18.16 20.61
N ALA A 205 -1.49 -16.96 20.03
CA ALA A 205 -1.89 -15.76 20.78
C ALA A 205 -3.39 -15.55 20.59
N THR A 206 -4.12 -15.33 21.69
CA THR A 206 -5.54 -14.98 21.63
C THR A 206 -5.89 -13.93 22.68
N ALA A 207 -6.80 -13.04 22.32
CA ALA A 207 -7.47 -12.14 23.25
C ALA A 207 -8.79 -12.72 23.78
N TYR A 208 -9.22 -13.88 23.27
CA TYR A 208 -10.47 -14.55 23.63
C TYR A 208 -10.23 -15.61 24.72
N MET A 209 -10.69 -15.34 25.93
CA MET A 209 -10.50 -16.26 27.07
C MET A 209 -11.22 -17.60 26.86
N GLU A 210 -12.39 -17.60 26.23
CA GLU A 210 -13.13 -18.82 25.86
C GLU A 210 -12.33 -19.76 24.93
N GLU A 211 -11.52 -19.21 24.02
CA GLU A 211 -10.63 -20.00 23.18
C GLU A 211 -9.49 -20.57 24.01
N ALA A 212 -8.93 -19.74 24.90
CA ALA A 212 -7.84 -20.12 25.77
C ALA A 212 -8.19 -21.26 26.72
N GLU A 213 -9.47 -21.39 27.13
CA GLU A 213 -9.92 -22.51 27.97
C GLU A 213 -9.73 -23.89 27.31
N ARG A 214 -9.63 -23.94 25.97
CA ARG A 214 -9.44 -25.19 25.21
C ARG A 214 -7.98 -25.62 25.11
N PHE A 215 -7.03 -24.75 25.44
CA PHE A 215 -5.60 -25.01 25.25
C PHE A 215 -5.04 -25.86 26.38
N ASP A 216 -4.03 -26.68 26.05
CA ASP A 216 -3.40 -27.61 26.99
C ASP A 216 -2.57 -26.86 28.05
N TRP A 217 -2.04 -25.69 27.71
CA TRP A 217 -1.20 -24.87 28.57
C TRP A 217 -1.28 -23.39 28.19
N LEU A 218 -1.24 -22.50 29.17
CA LEU A 218 -1.43 -21.06 29.02
C LEU A 218 -0.25 -20.28 29.60
N VAL A 219 0.02 -19.14 28.98
CA VAL A 219 0.97 -18.13 29.41
C VAL A 219 0.20 -16.81 29.54
N ALA A 220 -0.04 -16.37 30.77
CA ALA A 220 -0.67 -15.09 31.04
C ALA A 220 0.39 -13.99 31.01
N MET A 221 0.20 -12.99 30.14
CA MET A 221 1.14 -11.87 29.96
C MET A 221 0.48 -10.52 30.21
N ASN A 222 1.24 -9.60 30.80
CA ASN A 222 0.85 -8.20 30.94
C ASN A 222 2.08 -7.28 30.90
N ALA A 223 1.98 -6.14 30.22
CA ALA A 223 3.04 -5.13 30.15
C ALA A 223 4.45 -5.67 29.80
N GLY A 224 4.53 -6.71 28.97
CA GLY A 224 5.78 -7.33 28.57
C GLY A 224 6.38 -8.30 29.59
N GLU A 225 5.62 -8.74 30.60
CA GLU A 225 6.02 -9.69 31.64
C GLU A 225 5.10 -10.92 31.67
N VAL A 226 5.61 -12.09 32.08
CA VAL A 226 4.79 -13.29 32.33
C VAL A 226 4.27 -13.25 33.76
N LEU A 227 2.94 -13.26 33.91
CA LEU A 227 2.27 -13.25 35.20
C LEU A 227 2.15 -14.66 35.79
N ALA A 228 1.74 -15.62 34.98
CA ALA A 228 1.54 -17.01 35.38
C ALA A 228 1.57 -17.94 34.17
N THR A 229 1.82 -19.22 34.44
CA THR A 229 1.77 -20.28 33.42
C THR A 229 1.12 -21.54 33.98
N GLY A 230 0.30 -22.23 33.20
CA GLY A 230 -0.39 -23.44 33.63
C GLY A 230 -1.59 -23.76 32.73
N SER A 231 -2.29 -24.85 33.00
CA SER A 231 -3.59 -25.13 32.38
C SER A 231 -4.66 -24.15 32.87
N ALA A 232 -5.76 -24.00 32.12
CA ALA A 232 -6.88 -23.15 32.53
C ALA A 232 -7.44 -23.53 33.92
N ALA A 233 -7.49 -24.82 34.23
CA ALA A 233 -7.94 -25.31 35.53
C ALA A 233 -6.96 -24.94 36.67
N GLU A 234 -5.66 -25.00 36.43
CA GLU A 234 -4.64 -24.59 37.40
C GLU A 234 -4.70 -23.08 37.68
N LEU A 235 -4.88 -22.26 36.65
CA LEU A 235 -5.01 -20.82 36.81
C LEU A 235 -6.29 -20.44 37.58
N LYS A 236 -7.44 -21.05 37.25
CA LYS A 236 -8.70 -20.86 37.99
C LYS A 236 -8.58 -21.27 39.46
N ALA A 237 -7.91 -22.39 39.73
CA ALA A 237 -7.68 -22.88 41.09
C ALA A 237 -6.73 -21.97 41.89
N GLN A 238 -5.68 -21.44 41.24
CA GLN A 238 -4.71 -20.53 41.87
C GLN A 238 -5.37 -19.22 42.33
N THR A 239 -6.37 -18.73 41.59
CA THR A 239 -7.04 -17.45 41.88
C THR A 239 -8.37 -17.60 42.60
N GLY A 240 -8.90 -18.83 42.73
CA GLY A 240 -10.23 -19.08 43.30
C GLY A 240 -11.38 -18.57 42.42
N SER A 241 -11.17 -18.49 41.10
CA SER A 241 -12.12 -17.90 40.14
C SER A 241 -12.96 -18.96 39.43
N GLN A 242 -14.15 -18.59 38.95
CA GLN A 242 -15.02 -19.51 38.20
C GLN A 242 -14.70 -19.51 36.70
N THR A 243 -14.34 -18.34 36.15
CA THR A 243 -14.00 -18.17 34.73
C THR A 243 -12.52 -17.86 34.54
N LEU A 244 -11.97 -18.15 33.36
CA LEU A 244 -10.56 -17.85 33.05
C LEU A 244 -10.31 -16.34 32.98
N GLU A 245 -11.30 -15.56 32.56
CA GLU A 245 -11.24 -14.09 32.57
C GLU A 245 -11.07 -13.54 33.98
N GLN A 246 -11.88 -13.99 34.94
CA GLN A 246 -11.73 -13.62 36.35
C GLN A 246 -10.36 -14.03 36.91
N ALA A 247 -9.86 -15.21 36.54
CA ALA A 247 -8.53 -15.66 36.94
C ALA A 247 -7.45 -14.74 36.38
N PHE A 248 -7.53 -14.38 35.10
CA PHE A 248 -6.59 -13.45 34.47
C PHE A 248 -6.60 -12.07 35.17
N ILE A 249 -7.78 -11.53 35.44
CA ILE A 249 -7.94 -10.25 36.17
C ILE A 249 -7.31 -10.34 37.56
N ALA A 250 -7.53 -11.44 38.28
CA ALA A 250 -6.98 -11.64 39.63
C ALA A 250 -5.43 -11.69 39.64
N LEU A 251 -4.81 -12.07 38.53
CA LEU A 251 -3.35 -12.09 38.34
C LEU A 251 -2.76 -10.72 37.95
N LEU A 252 -3.58 -9.75 37.55
CA LEU A 252 -3.09 -8.42 37.19
C LEU A 252 -2.50 -7.66 38.40
N PRO A 253 -1.60 -6.68 38.18
CA PRO A 253 -1.11 -5.81 39.24
C PRO A 253 -2.24 -5.12 40.02
N GLU A 254 -2.02 -4.86 41.32
CA GLU A 254 -3.06 -4.35 42.23
C GLU A 254 -3.71 -3.03 41.76
N ALA A 255 -2.92 -2.09 41.22
CA ALA A 255 -3.44 -0.84 40.68
C ALA A 255 -4.44 -1.05 39.52
N GLN A 256 -4.19 -2.03 38.65
CA GLN A 256 -5.08 -2.36 37.54
C GLN A 256 -6.30 -3.16 38.02
N ARG A 257 -6.14 -4.02 39.02
CA ARG A 257 -7.26 -4.74 39.66
C ARG A 257 -8.26 -3.79 40.32
N GLN A 258 -7.78 -2.76 41.02
CA GLN A 258 -8.65 -1.78 41.67
C GLN A 258 -9.38 -0.86 40.67
N ALA A 259 -8.77 -0.62 39.51
CA ALA A 259 -9.39 0.13 38.42
C ALA A 259 -10.47 -0.68 37.68
N HIS A 260 -10.36 -2.01 37.67
CA HIS A 260 -11.34 -2.89 37.05
C HIS A 260 -12.58 -3.06 37.93
N ARG A 261 -13.74 -2.62 37.43
CA ARG A 261 -15.06 -2.85 38.05
C ARG A 261 -15.90 -3.68 37.10
N ALA A 262 -16.47 -4.77 37.60
CA ALA A 262 -17.43 -5.54 36.83
C ALA A 262 -18.62 -4.66 36.45
N VAL A 263 -18.91 -4.57 35.15
CA VAL A 263 -20.02 -3.76 34.65
C VAL A 263 -21.31 -4.48 35.00
N VAL A 264 -22.09 -3.90 35.92
CA VAL A 264 -23.44 -4.36 36.24
C VAL A 264 -24.41 -3.45 35.51
N ILE A 265 -25.34 -4.05 34.77
CA ILE A 265 -26.32 -3.30 33.99
C ILE A 265 -27.58 -3.16 34.83
N PRO A 266 -27.90 -1.95 35.31
CA PRO A 266 -29.12 -1.74 36.07
C PRO A 266 -30.33 -2.09 35.20
N PRO A 267 -31.36 -2.76 35.77
CA PRO A 267 -32.57 -3.07 35.03
C PRO A 267 -33.24 -1.78 34.54
N ARG A 268 -33.78 -1.82 33.31
CA ARG A 268 -34.52 -0.71 32.72
C ARG A 268 -35.87 -0.53 33.45
N ASP A 269 -36.27 0.71 33.73
CA ASP A 269 -37.61 0.99 34.25
C ASP A 269 -38.65 0.79 33.13
N SER A 270 -39.51 -0.21 33.27
CA SER A 270 -40.36 -0.73 32.18
C SER A 270 -41.68 0.01 32.00
N ARG A 271 -41.79 1.27 32.46
CA ARG A 271 -43.06 1.99 32.59
C ARG A 271 -43.52 2.72 31.33
N GLU A 272 -42.64 2.94 30.36
CA GLU A 272 -42.97 3.59 29.08
C GLU A 272 -42.40 2.77 27.89
N GLU A 273 -43.29 2.30 27.00
CA GLU A 273 -42.97 1.55 25.77
C GLU A 273 -42.89 2.45 24.53
N GLU A 274 -42.38 3.68 24.67
CA GLU A 274 -42.17 4.54 23.50
C GLU A 274 -41.13 3.90 22.56
N ILE A 275 -41.48 3.74 21.29
CA ILE A 275 -40.63 3.08 20.28
C ILE A 275 -39.69 4.11 19.66
N ALA A 276 -38.38 3.90 19.81
CA ALA A 276 -37.34 4.73 19.22
C ALA A 276 -37.01 4.30 17.78
N ILE A 277 -36.93 2.99 17.51
CA ILE A 277 -36.78 2.44 16.15
C ILE A 277 -37.87 1.41 15.86
N GLU A 278 -38.47 1.52 14.68
CA GLU A 278 -39.27 0.46 14.09
C GLU A 278 -38.78 0.14 12.67
N ALA A 279 -38.61 -1.16 12.37
CA ALA A 279 -38.34 -1.65 11.03
C ALA A 279 -39.43 -2.67 10.63
N ARG A 280 -40.03 -2.50 9.44
CA ARG A 280 -41.06 -3.41 8.90
C ARG A 280 -40.69 -3.88 7.50
N GLY A 281 -40.50 -5.19 7.35
CA GLY A 281 -40.20 -5.82 6.05
C GLY A 281 -38.93 -5.29 5.38
N LEU A 282 -37.97 -4.76 6.17
CA LEU A 282 -36.84 -4.01 5.64
C LEU A 282 -35.93 -4.92 4.82
N THR A 283 -35.71 -4.57 3.55
CA THR A 283 -35.01 -5.41 2.57
C THR A 283 -34.01 -4.59 1.76
N MET A 284 -32.82 -5.15 1.54
CA MET A 284 -31.76 -4.55 0.72
C MET A 284 -31.24 -5.50 -0.34
N ARG A 285 -31.30 -5.09 -1.62
CA ARG A 285 -30.81 -5.83 -2.77
C ARG A 285 -29.67 -5.08 -3.47
N PHE A 286 -28.53 -5.75 -3.66
CA PHE A 286 -27.41 -5.27 -4.48
C PHE A 286 -27.34 -6.10 -5.76
N GLY A 287 -27.97 -5.61 -6.83
CA GLY A 287 -28.16 -6.39 -8.05
C GLY A 287 -28.91 -7.69 -7.74
N ASN A 288 -28.27 -8.84 -7.96
CA ASN A 288 -28.87 -10.16 -7.71
C ASN A 288 -28.68 -10.68 -6.27
N PHE A 289 -27.93 -9.96 -5.42
CA PHE A 289 -27.63 -10.39 -4.05
C PHE A 289 -28.56 -9.68 -3.04
N VAL A 290 -29.33 -10.45 -2.28
CA VAL A 290 -30.16 -9.94 -1.18
C VAL A 290 -29.31 -9.92 0.10
N ALA A 291 -28.96 -8.73 0.58
CA ALA A 291 -28.12 -8.55 1.76
C ALA A 291 -28.92 -8.53 3.08
N VAL A 292 -30.16 -8.04 3.02
CA VAL A 292 -31.12 -7.99 4.12
C VAL A 292 -32.48 -8.40 3.54
N ASP A 293 -33.18 -9.32 4.19
CA ASP A 293 -34.38 -9.97 3.67
C ASP A 293 -35.51 -9.91 4.72
N HIS A 294 -36.49 -9.02 4.48
CA HIS A 294 -37.71 -8.84 5.28
C HIS A 294 -37.47 -8.76 6.81
N VAL A 295 -36.54 -7.91 7.23
CA VAL A 295 -36.21 -7.75 8.65
C VAL A 295 -37.28 -6.95 9.38
N ASN A 296 -37.69 -7.45 10.56
CA ASN A 296 -38.69 -6.82 11.44
C ASN A 296 -38.17 -6.76 12.87
N PHE A 297 -38.18 -5.58 13.49
CA PHE A 297 -37.90 -5.40 14.92
C PHE A 297 -38.40 -4.03 15.41
N ARG A 298 -38.51 -3.92 16.74
CA ARG A 298 -38.86 -2.70 17.47
C ARG A 298 -37.93 -2.52 18.66
N ILE A 299 -37.40 -1.32 18.81
CA ILE A 299 -36.48 -0.93 19.89
C ILE A 299 -37.14 0.21 20.68
N ALA A 300 -37.31 -0.01 21.97
CA ALA A 300 -37.89 0.94 22.89
C ALA A 300 -36.87 2.00 23.33
N ARG A 301 -37.36 3.15 23.77
CA ARG A 301 -36.52 4.24 24.25
C ARG A 301 -35.70 3.84 25.49
N GLY A 302 -34.41 4.20 25.51
CA GLY A 302 -33.48 3.86 26.59
C GLY A 302 -33.10 2.37 26.67
N GLU A 303 -33.53 1.55 25.71
CA GLU A 303 -33.11 0.15 25.56
C GLU A 303 -31.70 0.09 24.97
N ILE A 304 -30.87 -0.81 25.51
CA ILE A 304 -29.63 -1.26 24.86
C ILE A 304 -29.99 -2.52 24.06
N PHE A 305 -30.19 -2.35 22.76
CA PHE A 305 -30.56 -3.43 21.86
C PHE A 305 -29.35 -3.94 21.07
N GLY A 306 -29.03 -5.23 21.25
CA GLY A 306 -27.92 -5.89 20.57
C GLY A 306 -28.33 -6.55 19.25
N PHE A 307 -27.64 -6.22 18.17
CA PHE A 307 -27.76 -6.92 16.89
C PHE A 307 -26.62 -7.92 16.76
N LEU A 308 -26.92 -9.19 17.05
CA LEU A 308 -25.95 -10.28 17.07
C LEU A 308 -26.04 -11.09 15.77
N GLY A 309 -24.92 -11.31 15.10
CA GLY A 309 -24.93 -12.08 13.85
C GLY A 309 -23.55 -12.28 13.26
N SER A 310 -23.42 -13.27 12.38
CA SER A 310 -22.17 -13.57 11.67
C SER A 310 -21.72 -12.42 10.76
N ASN A 311 -20.44 -12.38 10.41
CA ASN A 311 -19.92 -11.40 9.46
C ASN A 311 -20.62 -11.53 8.11
N GLY A 312 -21.08 -10.40 7.56
CA GLY A 312 -21.81 -10.37 6.30
C GLY A 312 -23.26 -10.84 6.37
N CYS A 313 -23.86 -11.01 7.56
CA CYS A 313 -25.29 -11.36 7.67
C CYS A 313 -26.25 -10.19 7.42
N GLY A 314 -25.76 -8.96 7.23
CA GLY A 314 -26.57 -7.78 6.95
C GLY A 314 -26.61 -6.72 8.06
N LYS A 315 -25.92 -6.89 9.21
CA LYS A 315 -25.96 -5.95 10.36
C LYS A 315 -25.69 -4.49 9.98
N SER A 316 -24.50 -4.21 9.44
CA SER A 316 -24.09 -2.88 9.02
C SER A 316 -24.96 -2.33 7.89
N THR A 317 -25.48 -3.20 7.01
CA THR A 317 -26.40 -2.82 5.94
C THR A 317 -27.73 -2.35 6.53
N THR A 318 -28.29 -3.07 7.51
CA THR A 318 -29.48 -2.66 8.26
C THR A 318 -29.25 -1.33 8.97
N MET A 319 -28.13 -1.16 9.67
CA MET A 319 -27.78 0.10 10.34
C MET A 319 -27.66 1.30 9.36
N LYS A 320 -27.06 1.08 8.19
CA LYS A 320 -26.98 2.11 7.13
C LYS A 320 -28.34 2.48 6.57
N MET A 321 -29.27 1.52 6.51
CA MET A 321 -30.66 1.82 6.13
C MET A 321 -31.36 2.65 7.18
N LEU A 322 -31.22 2.31 8.47
CA LEU A 322 -31.84 3.07 9.55
C LEU A 322 -31.29 4.50 9.69
N THR A 323 -30.00 4.71 9.40
CA THR A 323 -29.37 6.05 9.40
C THR A 323 -29.65 6.87 8.14
N GLY A 324 -30.36 6.29 7.16
CA GLY A 324 -30.61 6.91 5.86
C GLY A 324 -29.36 7.07 4.99
N LEU A 325 -28.25 6.40 5.32
CA LEU A 325 -27.03 6.36 4.49
C LEU A 325 -27.19 5.43 3.27
N LEU A 326 -28.13 4.49 3.34
CA LEU A 326 -28.46 3.56 2.27
C LEU A 326 -29.99 3.47 2.14
N PRO A 327 -30.60 3.83 1.00
CA PRO A 327 -32.03 3.64 0.83
C PRO A 327 -32.39 2.15 0.78
N ALA A 328 -33.47 1.76 1.45
CA ALA A 328 -34.00 0.39 1.38
C ALA A 328 -34.53 0.08 -0.03
N SER A 329 -34.42 -1.19 -0.44
CA SER A 329 -35.01 -1.66 -1.70
C SER A 329 -36.51 -1.92 -1.54
N GLU A 330 -36.91 -2.48 -0.40
CA GLU A 330 -38.30 -2.76 -0.03
C GLU A 330 -38.45 -2.58 1.50
N GLY A 331 -39.68 -2.36 1.97
CA GLY A 331 -39.98 -2.14 3.38
C GLY A 331 -39.75 -0.70 3.85
N GLU A 332 -40.07 -0.45 5.11
CA GLU A 332 -40.06 0.89 5.71
C GLU A 332 -39.40 0.85 7.10
N ALA A 333 -38.79 1.98 7.48
CA ALA A 333 -38.19 2.17 8.80
C ALA A 333 -38.61 3.52 9.37
N TRP A 334 -38.79 3.59 10.68
CA TRP A 334 -39.13 4.79 11.43
C TRP A 334 -38.13 5.02 12.56
N LEU A 335 -37.76 6.29 12.76
CA LEU A 335 -37.01 6.78 13.92
C LEU A 335 -37.87 7.78 14.67
N PHE A 336 -38.08 7.56 15.97
CA PHE A 336 -38.93 8.41 16.82
C PHE A 336 -40.33 8.67 16.21
N GLY A 337 -40.92 7.63 15.61
CA GLY A 337 -42.21 7.70 14.92
C GLY A 337 -42.21 8.38 13.55
N GLN A 338 -41.08 8.91 13.07
CA GLN A 338 -40.96 9.53 11.75
C GLN A 338 -40.31 8.57 10.74
N PRO A 339 -40.80 8.46 9.50
CA PRO A 339 -40.16 7.65 8.47
C PRO A 339 -38.73 8.10 8.21
N VAL A 340 -37.81 7.15 7.99
CA VAL A 340 -36.42 7.47 7.66
C VAL A 340 -36.34 8.05 6.25
N ASP A 341 -36.06 9.35 6.15
CA ASP A 341 -35.75 10.04 4.89
C ASP A 341 -34.25 10.42 4.84
N PRO A 342 -33.48 9.99 3.82
CA PRO A 342 -32.10 10.41 3.61
C PRO A 342 -31.87 11.93 3.52
N LYS A 343 -32.91 12.72 3.25
CA LYS A 343 -32.86 14.19 3.14
C LYS A 343 -33.18 14.90 4.45
N ASP A 344 -33.66 14.20 5.46
CA ASP A 344 -34.02 14.80 6.75
C ASP A 344 -32.79 14.97 7.65
N ILE A 345 -32.23 16.18 7.63
CA ILE A 345 -31.10 16.57 8.48
C ILE A 345 -31.51 16.66 9.96
N ALA A 346 -32.77 17.01 10.25
CA ALA A 346 -33.23 17.22 11.63
C ALA A 346 -33.24 15.90 12.41
N THR A 347 -33.71 14.81 11.79
CA THR A 347 -33.63 13.47 12.41
C THR A 347 -32.18 13.02 12.59
N ARG A 348 -31.27 13.34 11.65
CA ARG A 348 -29.85 13.00 11.80
C ARG A 348 -29.15 13.76 12.93
N GLN A 349 -29.57 14.99 13.23
CA GLN A 349 -29.05 15.73 14.38
C GLN A 349 -29.45 15.09 15.72
N ARG A 350 -30.43 14.19 15.76
CA ARG A 350 -30.85 13.48 16.98
C ARG A 350 -30.17 12.13 17.17
N VAL A 351 -29.39 11.68 16.18
CA VAL A 351 -28.74 10.36 16.15
C VAL A 351 -27.23 10.53 16.17
N GLY A 352 -26.54 9.85 17.08
CA GLY A 352 -25.11 9.63 17.00
C GLY A 352 -24.82 8.32 16.28
N TYR A 353 -23.86 8.32 15.37
CA TYR A 353 -23.47 7.14 14.61
C TYR A 353 -21.97 6.90 14.72
N MET A 354 -21.60 5.66 15.07
CA MET A 354 -20.24 5.17 15.09
C MET A 354 -20.12 4.01 14.11
N SER A 355 -19.31 4.17 13.07
CA SER A 355 -19.06 3.12 12.09
C SER A 355 -18.02 2.11 12.57
N GLN A 356 -18.03 0.91 11.97
CA GLN A 356 -17.06 -0.16 12.26
C GLN A 356 -15.60 0.26 12.02
N ALA A 357 -15.33 0.97 10.93
CA ALA A 357 -14.01 1.57 10.71
C ALA A 357 -13.94 2.90 11.45
N PHE A 358 -12.78 3.19 12.04
CA PHE A 358 -12.51 4.50 12.62
C PHE A 358 -12.67 5.59 11.54
N SER A 359 -13.64 6.48 11.73
CA SER A 359 -14.11 7.43 10.71
C SER A 359 -13.65 8.87 10.94
N LEU A 360 -12.81 9.12 11.94
CA LEU A 360 -12.35 10.47 12.28
C LEU A 360 -11.10 10.86 11.50
N TYR A 361 -10.84 12.17 11.43
CA TYR A 361 -9.68 12.72 10.74
C TYR A 361 -8.41 12.36 11.51
N SER A 362 -7.52 11.62 10.85
CA SER A 362 -6.30 11.10 11.48
C SER A 362 -5.20 12.16 11.58
N GLU A 363 -5.34 13.24 10.82
CA GLU A 363 -4.44 14.40 10.74
C GLU A 363 -4.80 15.51 11.72
N LEU A 364 -5.95 15.39 12.41
CA LEU A 364 -6.41 16.33 13.44
C LEU A 364 -6.21 15.73 14.82
N THR A 365 -5.85 16.54 15.81
CA THR A 365 -5.72 16.07 17.21
C THR A 365 -7.06 15.62 17.79
N VAL A 366 -7.04 14.93 18.93
CA VAL A 366 -8.25 14.54 19.68
C VAL A 366 -9.15 15.75 19.92
N ARG A 367 -8.58 16.85 20.43
CA ARG A 367 -9.29 18.12 20.66
C ARG A 367 -9.87 18.70 19.36
N GLN A 368 -9.07 18.76 18.30
CA GLN A 368 -9.50 19.31 17.00
C GLN A 368 -10.65 18.49 16.38
N ASN A 369 -10.63 17.16 16.54
CA ASN A 369 -11.74 16.31 16.10
C ASN A 369 -13.03 16.63 16.86
N LEU A 370 -12.97 16.81 18.17
CA LEU A 370 -14.13 17.19 18.99
C LEU A 370 -14.65 18.58 18.59
N GLU A 371 -13.77 19.59 18.50
CA GLU A 371 -14.16 20.95 18.10
C GLU A 371 -14.80 21.00 16.70
N LEU A 372 -14.24 20.24 15.74
CA LEU A 372 -14.78 20.16 14.39
C LEU A 372 -16.20 19.58 14.40
N HIS A 373 -16.42 18.46 15.10
CA HIS A 373 -17.73 17.84 15.14
C HIS A 373 -18.75 18.69 15.91
N ALA A 374 -18.34 19.36 16.99
CA ALA A 374 -19.20 20.34 17.68
C ALA A 374 -19.70 21.43 16.73
N ARG A 375 -18.82 21.96 15.86
CA ARG A 375 -19.21 22.96 14.83
C ARG A 375 -20.10 22.37 13.74
N LEU A 376 -19.82 21.15 13.27
CA LEU A 376 -20.62 20.47 12.26
C LEU A 376 -22.05 20.19 12.73
N PHE A 377 -22.23 19.93 14.03
CA PHE A 377 -23.54 19.78 14.67
C PHE A 377 -24.15 21.11 15.16
N HIS A 378 -23.56 22.25 14.79
CA HIS A 378 -24.06 23.59 15.10
C HIS A 378 -24.20 23.88 16.61
N ILE A 379 -23.32 23.33 17.45
CA ILE A 379 -23.21 23.74 18.85
C ILE A 379 -22.74 25.21 18.90
N PRO A 380 -23.37 26.09 19.71
CA PRO A 380 -22.99 27.50 19.79
C PRO A 380 -21.51 27.68 20.15
N ASP A 381 -20.79 28.57 19.45
CA ASP A 381 -19.33 28.74 19.61
C ASP A 381 -18.88 29.01 21.05
N GLY A 382 -19.72 29.67 21.86
CA GLY A 382 -19.44 29.93 23.29
C GLY A 382 -19.52 28.68 24.18
N GLU A 383 -20.25 27.65 23.76
CA GLU A 383 -20.41 26.38 24.50
C GLU A 383 -19.38 25.32 24.10
N ILE A 384 -18.78 25.44 22.90
CA ILE A 384 -17.85 24.44 22.37
C ILE A 384 -16.70 24.14 23.33
N PRO A 385 -15.97 25.13 23.89
CA PRO A 385 -14.84 24.84 24.78
C PRO A 385 -15.26 24.06 26.03
N GLY A 386 -16.42 24.41 26.62
CA GLY A 386 -16.96 23.72 27.78
C GLY A 386 -17.40 22.29 27.44
N ARG A 387 -18.06 22.10 26.29
CA ARG A 387 -18.49 20.78 25.82
C ARG A 387 -17.30 19.87 25.48
N VAL A 388 -16.26 20.40 24.85
CA VAL A 388 -15.04 19.65 24.54
C VAL A 388 -14.35 19.20 25.82
N ALA A 389 -14.21 20.09 26.82
CA ALA A 389 -13.64 19.73 28.12
C ALA A 389 -14.45 18.63 28.83
N GLU A 390 -15.78 18.74 28.82
CA GLU A 390 -16.67 17.71 29.36
C GLU A 390 -16.46 16.35 28.67
N MET A 391 -16.36 16.33 27.34
CA MET A 391 -16.10 15.08 26.60
C MET A 391 -14.71 14.51 26.90
N CYS A 392 -13.69 15.35 27.03
CA CYS A 392 -12.35 14.90 27.39
C CYS A 392 -12.31 14.27 28.78
N GLU A 393 -12.99 14.86 29.77
CA GLU A 393 -13.05 14.33 31.13
C GLU A 393 -13.88 13.03 31.17
N ARG A 394 -15.11 13.07 30.65
CA ARG A 394 -16.06 11.95 30.71
C ARG A 394 -15.53 10.70 30.00
N PHE A 395 -14.84 10.87 28.88
CA PHE A 395 -14.28 9.76 28.09
C PHE A 395 -12.79 9.49 28.40
N MET A 396 -12.22 10.12 29.44
CA MET A 396 -10.84 9.95 29.89
C MET A 396 -9.81 10.16 28.75
N LEU A 397 -9.95 11.27 28.02
CA LEU A 397 -9.09 11.68 26.91
C LEU A 397 -8.16 12.84 27.28
N THR A 398 -8.24 13.38 28.51
CA THR A 398 -7.50 14.57 28.96
C THR A 398 -5.98 14.46 28.78
N GLU A 399 -5.40 13.29 29.00
CA GLU A 399 -3.94 13.08 28.85
C GLU A 399 -3.46 13.04 27.39
N VAL A 400 -4.39 12.88 26.43
CA VAL A 400 -4.09 12.64 25.01
C VAL A 400 -4.74 13.68 24.09
N GLU A 401 -5.20 14.81 24.62
CA GLU A 401 -5.98 15.82 23.87
C GLU A 401 -5.25 16.38 22.64
N ASP A 402 -3.93 16.51 22.73
CA ASP A 402 -3.08 17.04 21.66
C ASP A 402 -2.43 15.94 20.79
N ALA A 403 -2.73 14.67 21.06
CA ALA A 403 -2.23 13.56 20.27
C ALA A 403 -3.04 13.37 18.98
N LEU A 404 -2.40 12.82 17.94
CA LEU A 404 -3.08 12.42 16.71
C LEU A 404 -3.73 11.05 16.89
N PRO A 405 -4.95 10.81 16.37
CA PRO A 405 -5.62 9.52 16.49
C PRO A 405 -4.81 8.32 15.98
N ALA A 406 -3.97 8.51 14.96
CA ALA A 406 -3.14 7.43 14.41
C ALA A 406 -2.14 6.85 15.43
N ASP A 407 -1.72 7.65 16.41
CA ASP A 407 -0.73 7.27 17.43
C ASP A 407 -1.39 6.66 18.69
N LEU A 408 -2.72 6.68 18.77
CA LEU A 408 -3.46 6.22 19.94
C LEU A 408 -3.75 4.71 19.90
N PRO A 409 -3.69 4.02 21.05
CA PRO A 409 -4.19 2.64 21.18
C PRO A 409 -5.66 2.55 20.74
N LEU A 410 -6.05 1.39 20.18
CA LEU A 410 -7.38 1.20 19.61
C LEU A 410 -8.51 1.49 20.61
N GLY A 411 -8.40 1.04 21.86
CA GLY A 411 -9.40 1.34 22.89
C GLY A 411 -9.60 2.85 23.12
N ILE A 412 -8.52 3.64 23.08
CA ILE A 412 -8.60 5.11 23.21
C ILE A 412 -9.24 5.73 21.96
N ARG A 413 -8.91 5.24 20.76
CA ARG A 413 -9.56 5.66 19.51
C ARG A 413 -11.07 5.42 19.54
N GLN A 414 -11.51 4.25 20.02
CA GLN A 414 -12.94 3.96 20.14
C GLN A 414 -13.62 4.87 21.16
N ARG A 415 -12.97 5.19 22.29
CA ARG A 415 -13.49 6.20 23.24
C ARG A 415 -13.65 7.57 22.59
N LEU A 416 -12.67 8.01 21.79
CA LEU A 416 -12.78 9.26 21.03
C LEU A 416 -13.93 9.19 20.01
N SER A 417 -14.08 8.08 19.28
CA SER A 417 -15.21 7.91 18.35
C SER A 417 -16.57 7.99 19.06
N LEU A 418 -16.69 7.37 20.24
CA LEU A 418 -17.89 7.47 21.05
C LEU A 418 -18.12 8.91 21.55
N ALA A 419 -17.07 9.57 22.05
CA ALA A 419 -17.12 10.97 22.50
C ALA A 419 -17.60 11.93 21.40
N VAL A 420 -17.07 11.75 20.18
CA VAL A 420 -17.51 12.50 18.99
C VAL A 420 -18.96 12.17 18.65
N ALA A 421 -19.37 10.90 18.71
CA ALA A 421 -20.74 10.49 18.42
C ALA A 421 -21.78 11.05 19.39
N VAL A 422 -21.39 11.41 20.63
CA VAL A 422 -22.28 12.00 21.64
C VAL A 422 -22.10 13.50 21.85
N ILE A 423 -21.20 14.15 21.10
CA ILE A 423 -20.84 15.54 21.37
C ILE A 423 -22.04 16.50 21.27
N HIS A 424 -22.99 16.19 20.40
CA HIS A 424 -24.22 16.95 20.15
C HIS A 424 -25.43 16.50 20.99
N ARG A 425 -25.23 15.65 22.01
CA ARG A 425 -26.28 15.14 22.91
C ARG A 425 -27.41 14.40 22.17
N PRO A 426 -27.09 13.33 21.42
CA PRO A 426 -28.09 12.58 20.69
C PRO A 426 -29.07 11.86 21.63
N GLU A 427 -30.31 11.68 21.18
CA GLU A 427 -31.31 10.85 21.87
C GLU A 427 -31.10 9.36 21.61
N MET A 428 -30.35 9.04 20.55
CA MET A 428 -30.08 7.68 20.12
C MET A 428 -28.63 7.52 19.61
N LEU A 429 -28.02 6.38 19.92
CA LEU A 429 -26.75 5.94 19.36
C LEU A 429 -26.91 4.68 18.52
N ILE A 430 -26.31 4.67 17.33
CA ILE A 430 -26.12 3.48 16.51
C ILE A 430 -24.62 3.18 16.46
N LEU A 431 -24.23 2.04 17.03
CA LEU A 431 -22.84 1.65 17.20
C LEU A 431 -22.56 0.36 16.42
N ASP A 432 -21.77 0.44 15.35
CA ASP A 432 -21.45 -0.73 14.53
C ASP A 432 -20.13 -1.39 14.99
N GLU A 433 -20.22 -2.51 15.71
CA GLU A 433 -19.09 -3.27 16.30
C GLU A 433 -18.06 -2.39 17.05
N PRO A 434 -18.48 -1.54 18.00
CA PRO A 434 -17.66 -0.47 18.55
C PRO A 434 -16.45 -0.94 19.37
N THR A 435 -16.51 -2.17 19.87
CA THR A 435 -15.52 -2.81 20.75
C THR A 435 -14.69 -3.89 20.03
N SER A 436 -14.87 -4.03 18.72
CA SER A 436 -14.12 -5.00 17.91
C SER A 436 -12.62 -4.72 17.96
N GLY A 437 -11.84 -5.75 18.33
CA GLY A 437 -10.39 -5.64 18.51
C GLY A 437 -9.94 -4.86 19.75
N VAL A 438 -10.84 -4.51 20.67
CA VAL A 438 -10.48 -3.88 21.95
C VAL A 438 -10.28 -4.98 23.01
N ASP A 439 -9.26 -4.84 23.84
CA ASP A 439 -8.96 -5.78 24.93
C ASP A 439 -10.07 -5.82 26.00
N PRO A 440 -10.19 -6.91 26.78
CA PRO A 440 -11.30 -7.07 27.74
C PRO A 440 -11.44 -5.94 28.76
N VAL A 441 -10.31 -5.41 29.27
CA VAL A 441 -10.34 -4.36 30.29
C VAL A 441 -10.84 -3.04 29.71
N ALA A 442 -10.30 -2.64 28.55
CA ALA A 442 -10.76 -1.44 27.85
C ALA A 442 -12.21 -1.58 27.34
N ARG A 443 -12.63 -2.79 26.97
CA ARG A 443 -14.00 -3.11 26.57
C ARG A 443 -14.98 -2.92 27.73
N ASP A 444 -14.65 -3.36 28.93
CA ASP A 444 -15.50 -3.17 30.11
C ASP A 444 -15.67 -1.69 30.46
N MET A 445 -14.58 -0.92 30.41
CA MET A 445 -14.65 0.53 30.55
C MET A 445 -15.55 1.17 29.47
N PHE A 446 -15.46 0.71 28.21
CA PHE A 446 -16.32 1.18 27.14
C PHE A 446 -17.80 0.84 27.39
N TRP A 447 -18.08 -0.37 27.89
CA TRP A 447 -19.42 -0.78 28.30
C TRP A 447 -19.96 0.06 29.46
N GLN A 448 -19.13 0.42 30.45
CA GLN A 448 -19.55 1.32 31.52
C GLN A 448 -20.03 2.67 30.96
N LEU A 449 -19.30 3.24 30.00
CA LEU A 449 -19.70 4.49 29.33
C LEU A 449 -21.05 4.35 28.61
N MET A 450 -21.29 3.23 27.91
CA MET A 450 -22.57 2.96 27.25
C MET A 450 -23.72 2.79 28.26
N VAL A 451 -23.47 2.11 29.37
CA VAL A 451 -24.45 1.95 30.45
C VAL A 451 -24.79 3.29 31.08
N ASP A 452 -23.79 4.14 31.33
CA ASP A 452 -24.00 5.48 31.86
C ASP A 452 -24.82 6.34 30.89
N LEU A 453 -24.52 6.30 29.58
CA LEU A 453 -25.31 6.96 28.54
C LEU A 453 -26.76 6.45 28.50
N ALA A 454 -26.97 5.13 28.55
CA ALA A 454 -28.31 4.56 28.45
C ALA A 454 -29.16 4.81 29.70
N ARG A 455 -28.55 4.77 30.89
CA ARG A 455 -29.28 4.83 32.17
C ARG A 455 -29.34 6.23 32.77
N GLN A 456 -28.27 7.01 32.71
CA GLN A 456 -28.23 8.36 33.28
C GLN A 456 -28.76 9.40 32.29
N ASP A 457 -28.38 9.29 31.01
CA ASP A 457 -28.78 10.25 29.97
C ASP A 457 -30.00 9.81 29.16
N GLN A 458 -30.54 8.62 29.45
CA GLN A 458 -31.70 8.01 28.75
C GLN A 458 -31.52 7.86 27.24
N VAL A 459 -30.29 7.68 26.78
CA VAL A 459 -29.96 7.48 25.36
C VAL A 459 -30.35 6.07 24.93
N THR A 460 -31.04 5.94 23.79
CA THR A 460 -31.33 4.62 23.20
C THR A 460 -30.11 4.10 22.46
N ILE A 461 -29.66 2.87 22.72
CA ILE A 461 -28.43 2.34 22.12
C ILE A 461 -28.78 1.14 21.24
N PHE A 462 -28.52 1.26 19.94
CA PHE A 462 -28.54 0.15 19.00
C PHE A 462 -27.11 -0.26 18.65
N ILE A 463 -26.65 -1.37 19.20
CA ILE A 463 -25.27 -1.84 19.05
C ILE A 463 -25.23 -3.14 18.24
N SER A 464 -24.33 -3.24 17.26
CA SER A 464 -24.01 -4.52 16.63
C SER A 464 -22.82 -5.13 17.34
N THR A 465 -22.88 -6.44 17.59
CA THR A 465 -21.75 -7.17 18.15
C THR A 465 -21.70 -8.59 17.58
N HIS A 466 -20.52 -9.19 17.65
CA HIS A 466 -20.30 -10.61 17.40
C HIS A 466 -19.71 -11.31 18.64
N PHE A 467 -19.61 -10.61 19.77
CA PHE A 467 -19.14 -11.13 21.05
C PHE A 467 -20.33 -11.52 21.93
N MET A 468 -20.34 -12.75 22.46
CA MET A 468 -21.45 -13.25 23.27
C MET A 468 -21.56 -12.53 24.61
N ASN A 469 -20.43 -12.29 25.29
CA ASN A 469 -20.41 -11.58 26.58
C ASN A 469 -20.91 -10.13 26.48
N GLU A 470 -20.86 -9.54 25.28
CA GLU A 470 -21.47 -8.24 25.00
C GLU A 470 -22.97 -8.35 24.71
N ALA A 471 -23.37 -9.38 23.98
CA ALA A 471 -24.78 -9.66 23.74
C ALA A 471 -25.53 -9.99 25.05
N GLU A 472 -24.89 -10.68 25.99
CA GLU A 472 -25.42 -10.96 27.33
C GLU A 472 -25.64 -9.70 28.18
N ARG A 473 -24.95 -8.61 27.84
CA ARG A 473 -25.09 -7.30 28.47
C ARG A 473 -26.22 -6.48 27.87
N CYS A 474 -26.73 -6.82 26.70
CA CYS A 474 -27.85 -6.08 26.11
C CYS A 474 -29.16 -6.38 26.85
N ASP A 475 -30.06 -5.40 26.90
CA ASP A 475 -31.41 -5.58 27.44
C ASP A 475 -32.17 -6.62 26.62
N ARG A 476 -32.07 -6.52 25.29
CA ARG A 476 -32.57 -7.51 24.32
C ARG A 476 -31.60 -7.64 23.17
N ILE A 477 -31.62 -8.80 22.52
CA ILE A 477 -30.81 -9.07 21.34
C ILE A 477 -31.65 -9.65 20.21
N SER A 478 -31.24 -9.35 18.98
CA SER A 478 -31.75 -10.02 17.79
C SER A 478 -30.63 -10.80 17.11
N LEU A 479 -30.92 -12.08 16.88
CA LEU A 479 -30.03 -13.02 16.19
C LEU A 479 -30.27 -12.91 14.69
N MET A 480 -29.24 -12.56 13.92
CA MET A 480 -29.33 -12.38 12.48
C MET A 480 -28.42 -13.36 11.73
N HIS A 481 -28.95 -13.98 10.67
CA HIS A 481 -28.19 -14.82 9.76
C HIS A 481 -28.68 -14.68 8.32
N ALA A 482 -27.73 -14.62 7.37
CA ALA A 482 -28.03 -14.57 5.93
C ALA A 482 -29.14 -13.58 5.52
N GLY A 483 -29.12 -12.37 6.09
CA GLY A 483 -30.11 -11.33 5.80
C GLY A 483 -31.39 -11.37 6.64
N LYS A 484 -31.60 -12.42 7.44
CA LYS A 484 -32.85 -12.66 8.18
C LYS A 484 -32.65 -12.57 9.69
N VAL A 485 -33.67 -12.09 10.39
CA VAL A 485 -33.77 -12.23 11.86
C VAL A 485 -34.29 -13.62 12.18
N LEU A 486 -33.50 -14.39 12.95
CA LEU A 486 -33.84 -15.74 13.39
C LEU A 486 -34.67 -15.73 14.68
N ALA A 487 -34.28 -14.89 15.63
CA ALA A 487 -34.97 -14.71 16.91
C ALA A 487 -34.67 -13.32 17.48
N SER A 488 -35.52 -12.82 18.39
CA SER A 488 -35.33 -11.54 19.06
C SER A 488 -35.98 -11.54 20.44
N ASP A 489 -35.19 -11.54 21.51
CA ASP A 489 -35.65 -11.59 22.90
C ASP A 489 -34.51 -11.20 23.86
N THR A 490 -34.75 -11.27 25.17
CA THR A 490 -33.69 -11.16 26.18
C THR A 490 -32.69 -12.32 26.04
N PRO A 491 -31.39 -12.11 26.36
CA PRO A 491 -30.38 -13.17 26.27
C PRO A 491 -30.78 -14.45 27.03
N GLN A 492 -31.32 -14.31 28.25
CA GLN A 492 -31.75 -15.44 29.07
C GLN A 492 -32.92 -16.21 28.44
N ALA A 493 -33.94 -15.51 27.93
CA ALA A 493 -35.07 -16.15 27.27
C ALA A 493 -34.65 -16.95 26.02
N LEU A 494 -33.67 -16.46 25.25
CA LEU A 494 -33.16 -17.17 24.07
C LEU A 494 -32.42 -18.47 24.44
N VAL A 495 -31.69 -18.47 25.57
CA VAL A 495 -31.02 -19.67 26.10
C VAL A 495 -32.06 -20.70 26.56
N GLU A 496 -33.07 -20.26 27.31
CA GLU A 496 -34.16 -21.10 27.79
C GLU A 496 -34.98 -21.70 26.64
N GLN A 497 -35.31 -20.91 25.61
CA GLN A 497 -36.04 -21.37 24.42
C GLN A 497 -35.33 -22.50 23.67
N ARG A 498 -33.99 -22.58 23.75
CA ARG A 498 -33.18 -23.61 23.10
C ARG A 498 -32.68 -24.70 24.03
N GLY A 499 -32.89 -24.57 25.35
CA GLY A 499 -32.38 -25.52 26.35
C GLY A 499 -30.85 -25.69 26.31
N SER A 500 -30.12 -24.62 25.99
CA SER A 500 -28.65 -24.62 25.91
C SER A 500 -28.01 -24.18 27.23
N ASN A 501 -26.72 -24.45 27.45
CA ASN A 501 -26.03 -24.04 28.67
C ASN A 501 -25.51 -22.60 28.60
N SER A 502 -25.38 -22.05 27.39
CA SER A 502 -24.86 -20.70 27.14
C SER A 502 -25.57 -20.04 25.96
N LEU A 503 -25.44 -18.71 25.86
CA LEU A 503 -25.95 -17.95 24.72
C LEU A 503 -25.25 -18.34 23.41
N GLU A 504 -23.94 -18.65 23.47
CA GLU A 504 -23.18 -19.09 22.30
C GLU A 504 -23.73 -20.39 21.72
N GLU A 505 -24.01 -21.38 22.58
CA GLU A 505 -24.59 -22.67 22.17
C GLU A 505 -25.98 -22.47 21.53
N ALA A 506 -26.82 -21.64 22.15
CA ALA A 506 -28.13 -21.31 21.61
C ALA A 506 -28.03 -20.65 20.23
N PHE A 507 -27.11 -19.70 20.07
CA PHE A 507 -26.87 -19.03 18.78
C PHE A 507 -26.37 -19.99 17.70
N ILE A 508 -25.40 -20.85 18.03
CA ILE A 508 -24.90 -21.89 17.10
C ILE A 508 -26.02 -22.85 16.69
N ALA A 509 -26.91 -23.23 17.62
CA ALA A 509 -28.06 -24.07 17.31
C ALA A 509 -29.00 -23.41 16.30
N TRP A 510 -29.35 -22.13 16.50
CA TRP A 510 -30.13 -21.34 15.54
C TRP A 510 -29.46 -21.25 14.17
N LEU A 511 -28.14 -21.05 14.12
CA LEU A 511 -27.37 -21.00 12.88
C LEU A 511 -27.34 -22.33 12.12
N LYS A 512 -27.14 -23.45 12.85
CA LYS A 512 -27.12 -24.79 12.28
C LYS A 512 -28.48 -25.21 11.72
N GLU A 513 -29.57 -24.76 12.31
CA GLU A 513 -30.92 -25.00 11.77
C GLU A 513 -31.20 -24.14 10.53
N ALA A 514 -30.77 -22.89 10.54
CA ALA A 514 -30.92 -21.97 9.40
C ALA A 514 -30.03 -22.34 8.20
N GLN A 515 -28.97 -23.13 8.40
CA GLN A 515 -28.13 -23.70 7.35
C GLN A 515 -28.48 -25.18 7.14
N PRO A 516 -29.15 -25.59 6.04
CA PRO A 516 -29.11 -27.00 5.66
C PRO A 516 -27.63 -27.35 5.45
N SER A 517 -27.11 -28.20 6.34
CA SER A 517 -25.71 -28.60 6.35
C SER A 517 -25.32 -29.05 4.95
N SER A 518 -24.40 -28.32 4.30
CA SER A 518 -23.54 -29.00 3.32
C SER A 518 -22.81 -30.05 4.14
N PRO A 519 -22.93 -31.34 3.79
CA PRO A 519 -22.25 -32.38 4.54
C PRO A 519 -20.77 -32.00 4.59
N VAL A 520 -20.22 -31.90 5.80
CA VAL A 520 -18.80 -32.12 5.98
C VAL A 520 -18.59 -33.49 5.33
N PRO A 521 -17.85 -33.59 4.20
CA PRO A 521 -17.65 -34.88 3.58
C PRO A 521 -17.11 -35.81 4.66
N GLU A 522 -17.71 -36.99 4.83
CA GLU A 522 -17.05 -38.09 5.51
C GLU A 522 -15.64 -38.16 4.94
N GLU A 523 -14.66 -37.97 5.83
CA GLU A 523 -13.26 -37.98 5.46
C GLU A 523 -12.99 -39.25 4.66
N PRO A 524 -12.44 -39.17 3.44
CA PRO A 524 -11.80 -40.33 2.88
C PRO A 524 -10.70 -40.71 3.86
N THR A 525 -10.84 -41.86 4.49
CA THR A 525 -9.76 -42.60 5.16
C THR A 525 -8.73 -43.03 4.10
N SER A 526 -8.09 -42.07 3.43
CA SER A 526 -6.82 -42.34 2.77
C SER A 526 -5.75 -42.12 3.82
N ALA A 527 -5.21 -43.24 4.32
CA ALA A 527 -3.99 -43.25 5.09
C ALA A 527 -3.02 -42.25 4.46
N VAL A 528 -2.62 -41.24 5.23
CA VAL A 528 -1.47 -40.41 4.90
C VAL A 528 -0.32 -41.39 4.81
N ALA A 529 -0.06 -41.90 3.60
CA ALA A 529 1.18 -42.56 3.30
C ALA A 529 2.23 -41.57 3.77
N SER A 530 3.01 -41.96 4.77
CA SER A 530 4.09 -41.16 5.33
C SER A 530 4.91 -40.64 4.17
N TYR A 531 4.64 -39.40 3.74
CA TYR A 531 5.33 -38.82 2.62
C TYR A 531 6.77 -38.76 3.06
N SER A 532 7.60 -39.51 2.35
CA SER A 532 9.03 -39.60 2.65
C SER A 532 9.52 -38.16 2.71
N ARG A 533 10.04 -37.75 3.88
CA ARG A 533 10.65 -36.43 4.05
C ARG A 533 11.82 -36.35 3.07
N HIS A 534 11.54 -35.89 1.86
CA HIS A 534 12.57 -35.53 0.90
C HIS A 534 13.21 -34.27 1.44
N THR A 535 14.20 -34.48 2.30
CA THR A 535 15.23 -33.51 2.64
C THR A 535 15.97 -33.20 1.35
N THR A 536 15.38 -32.32 0.54
CA THR A 536 16.04 -31.81 -0.66
C THR A 536 17.35 -31.15 -0.22
N PRO A 537 18.47 -31.47 -0.88
CA PRO A 537 19.78 -31.04 -0.44
C PRO A 537 19.87 -29.52 -0.37
N ARG A 538 20.56 -29.07 0.68
CA ARG A 538 20.79 -27.67 1.05
C ARG A 538 21.39 -26.87 -0.12
N GLN A 539 20.54 -26.16 -0.86
CA GLN A 539 21.00 -25.19 -1.86
C GLN A 539 20.94 -23.78 -1.26
N ALA A 540 22.06 -23.06 -1.31
CA ALA A 540 22.15 -21.66 -0.93
C ALA A 540 21.33 -20.74 -1.85
N PHE A 541 21.01 -21.22 -3.07
CA PHE A 541 20.22 -20.52 -4.06
C PHE A 541 19.37 -21.51 -4.89
N SER A 542 18.09 -21.20 -5.07
CA SER A 542 17.12 -22.03 -5.80
C SER A 542 16.44 -21.23 -6.91
N LEU A 543 16.69 -21.62 -8.17
CA LEU A 543 15.99 -21.07 -9.34
C LEU A 543 14.48 -21.26 -9.23
N ARG A 544 14.04 -22.36 -8.62
CA ARG A 544 12.62 -22.65 -8.42
C ARG A 544 11.92 -21.58 -7.57
N ARG A 545 12.56 -21.14 -6.48
CA ARG A 545 12.02 -20.09 -5.60
C ARG A 545 12.01 -18.74 -6.32
N LEU A 546 13.10 -18.41 -7.00
CA LEU A 546 13.21 -17.20 -7.82
C LEU A 546 12.08 -17.11 -8.87
N PHE A 547 11.88 -18.17 -9.66
CA PHE A 547 10.81 -18.21 -10.66
C PHE A 547 9.42 -18.21 -10.04
N SER A 548 9.27 -18.64 -8.79
CA SER A 548 7.98 -18.59 -8.07
C SER A 548 7.60 -17.16 -7.71
N TYR A 549 8.55 -16.35 -7.20
CA TYR A 549 8.35 -14.91 -7.03
C TYR A 549 8.12 -14.20 -8.37
N SER A 550 8.90 -14.54 -9.40
CA SER A 550 8.75 -13.97 -10.74
C SER A 550 7.36 -14.24 -11.33
N ARG A 551 6.87 -15.48 -11.24
CA ARG A 551 5.54 -15.85 -11.72
C ARG A 551 4.44 -15.14 -10.92
N ARG A 552 4.56 -15.05 -9.60
CA ARG A 552 3.60 -14.34 -8.76
C ARG A 552 3.56 -12.85 -9.13
N GLU A 553 4.71 -12.19 -9.24
CA GLU A 553 4.77 -10.78 -9.59
C GLU A 553 4.23 -10.52 -11.01
N ALA A 554 4.52 -11.39 -11.98
CA ALA A 554 3.97 -11.29 -13.33
C ALA A 554 2.43 -11.44 -13.35
N LEU A 555 1.86 -12.33 -12.53
CA LEU A 555 0.40 -12.46 -12.39
C LEU A 555 -0.24 -11.19 -11.83
N GLU A 556 0.42 -10.55 -10.85
CA GLU A 556 -0.04 -9.27 -10.33
C GLU A 556 0.05 -8.15 -11.35
N LEU A 557 1.18 -8.01 -12.04
CA LEU A 557 1.35 -7.01 -13.10
C LEU A 557 0.26 -7.15 -14.17
N ARG A 558 -0.10 -8.38 -14.54
CA ARG A 558 -1.16 -8.65 -15.52
C ARG A 558 -2.57 -8.31 -15.00
N ARG A 559 -2.81 -8.45 -13.70
CA ARG A 559 -4.12 -8.20 -13.06
C ARG A 559 -4.27 -6.78 -12.51
N ASP A 560 -3.21 -5.98 -12.53
CA ASP A 560 -3.18 -4.59 -12.07
C ASP A 560 -3.17 -3.64 -13.28
N PRO A 561 -4.35 -3.26 -13.81
CA PRO A 561 -4.45 -2.47 -15.04
C PRO A 561 -3.86 -1.07 -14.87
N VAL A 562 -3.90 -0.51 -13.66
CA VAL A 562 -3.35 0.82 -13.37
C VAL A 562 -1.83 0.79 -13.56
N ARG A 563 -1.17 -0.22 -12.98
CA ARG A 563 0.29 -0.36 -13.09
C ARG A 563 0.73 -0.63 -14.52
N SER A 564 0.04 -1.51 -15.26
CA SER A 564 0.38 -1.79 -16.66
C SER A 564 0.15 -0.56 -17.56
N THR A 565 -0.93 0.19 -17.31
CA THR A 565 -1.25 1.41 -18.07
C THR A 565 -0.22 2.49 -17.79
N LEU A 566 0.14 2.73 -16.52
CA LEU A 566 1.19 3.69 -16.16
C LEU A 566 2.55 3.33 -16.80
N ALA A 567 2.87 2.03 -16.85
CA ALA A 567 4.12 1.55 -17.43
C ALA A 567 4.23 1.75 -18.95
N LEU A 568 3.11 1.62 -19.67
CA LEU A 568 3.09 1.64 -21.14
C LEU A 568 2.54 2.95 -21.69
N LEU A 569 1.34 3.35 -21.27
CA LEU A 569 0.72 4.59 -21.76
C LEU A 569 1.44 5.82 -21.22
N GLY A 570 1.91 5.77 -19.97
CA GLY A 570 2.64 6.88 -19.34
C GLY A 570 3.95 7.21 -20.07
N THR A 571 4.70 6.20 -20.52
CA THR A 571 5.94 6.40 -21.29
C THR A 571 5.66 6.97 -22.67
N VAL A 572 4.61 6.49 -23.34
CA VAL A 572 4.18 6.98 -24.65
C VAL A 572 3.77 8.45 -24.57
N ILE A 573 2.90 8.80 -23.62
CA ILE A 573 2.45 10.20 -23.43
C ILE A 573 3.65 11.10 -23.14
N LEU A 574 4.53 10.69 -22.23
CA LEU A 574 5.69 11.50 -21.87
C LEU A 574 6.70 11.63 -23.03
N MET A 575 6.82 10.59 -23.87
CA MET A 575 7.59 10.64 -25.11
C MET A 575 7.02 11.66 -26.10
N PHE A 576 5.69 11.74 -26.25
CA PHE A 576 5.04 12.77 -27.06
C PHE A 576 5.27 14.18 -26.50
N ILE A 577 5.06 14.35 -25.20
CA ILE A 577 5.25 15.63 -24.52
C ILE A 577 6.69 16.11 -24.67
N MET A 578 7.70 15.26 -24.42
CA MET A 578 9.10 15.67 -24.53
C MET A 578 9.57 15.77 -25.99
N GLY A 579 9.10 14.87 -26.85
CA GLY A 579 9.50 14.85 -28.27
C GLY A 579 9.01 16.08 -29.03
N TYR A 580 7.74 16.46 -28.87
CA TYR A 580 7.20 17.67 -29.53
C TYR A 580 7.28 18.93 -28.69
N GLY A 581 7.25 18.81 -27.35
CA GLY A 581 7.23 19.96 -26.45
C GLY A 581 8.59 20.63 -26.24
N ILE A 582 9.70 19.91 -26.44
CA ILE A 582 11.05 20.50 -26.42
C ILE A 582 11.44 20.76 -27.88
N SER A 583 10.99 21.86 -28.48
CA SER A 583 11.47 22.31 -29.80
C SER A 583 12.31 23.57 -29.65
N MET A 584 13.55 23.51 -30.12
CA MET A 584 14.45 24.66 -30.29
C MET A 584 14.55 25.08 -31.76
N ASP A 585 13.73 24.49 -32.64
CA ASP A 585 13.79 24.73 -34.08
C ASP A 585 13.32 26.15 -34.39
N VAL A 586 14.08 26.81 -35.28
CA VAL A 586 13.81 28.16 -35.75
C VAL A 586 13.24 28.05 -37.16
N GLU A 587 11.95 27.75 -37.25
CA GLU A 587 11.18 27.79 -38.50
C GLU A 587 10.02 28.78 -38.31
N ASP A 588 9.58 29.41 -39.40
CA ASP A 588 8.41 30.30 -39.43
C ASP A 588 8.45 31.51 -38.46
N LEU A 589 9.62 32.13 -38.27
CA LEU A 589 9.74 33.33 -37.43
C LEU A 589 9.01 34.52 -38.05
N ARG A 590 7.96 34.99 -37.38
CA ARG A 590 7.27 36.23 -37.75
C ARG A 590 8.21 37.42 -37.56
N PHE A 591 8.53 38.11 -38.65
CA PHE A 591 9.37 39.31 -38.62
C PHE A 591 8.71 40.50 -39.31
N ALA A 592 9.08 41.71 -38.90
CA ALA A 592 8.70 42.93 -39.59
C ALA A 592 9.87 43.92 -39.62
N VAL A 593 9.85 44.81 -40.61
CA VAL A 593 10.92 45.77 -40.88
C VAL A 593 10.42 47.19 -40.68
N LEU A 594 11.16 47.97 -39.89
CA LEU A 594 11.09 49.42 -39.79
C LEU A 594 12.10 50.01 -40.78
N ASP A 595 11.66 50.26 -42.01
CA ASP A 595 12.52 50.79 -43.08
C ASP A 595 12.51 52.33 -43.11
N ARG A 596 13.59 52.95 -42.61
CA ARG A 596 13.79 54.41 -42.64
C ARG A 596 14.50 54.91 -43.90
N ASP A 597 15.03 54.02 -44.74
CA ASP A 597 15.76 54.36 -45.95
C ASP A 597 14.84 54.37 -47.17
N GLN A 598 13.90 53.42 -47.24
CA GLN A 598 12.90 53.29 -48.31
C GLN A 598 13.50 53.29 -49.73
N THR A 599 14.71 52.75 -49.90
CA THR A 599 15.39 52.63 -51.19
C THR A 599 15.23 51.23 -51.79
N LEU A 600 15.57 51.08 -53.06
CA LEU A 600 15.62 49.75 -53.69
C LEU A 600 16.61 48.81 -52.99
N SER A 601 17.67 49.36 -52.37
CA SER A 601 18.64 48.60 -51.60
C SER A 601 18.06 48.10 -50.28
N SER A 602 17.31 48.92 -49.54
CA SER A 602 16.66 48.49 -48.29
C SER A 602 15.55 47.48 -48.55
N GLN A 603 14.75 47.68 -49.60
CA GLN A 603 13.73 46.73 -50.04
C GLN A 603 14.34 45.40 -50.50
N GLY A 604 15.42 45.44 -51.27
CA GLY A 604 16.15 44.25 -51.70
C GLY A 604 16.76 43.46 -50.53
N TRP A 605 17.16 44.13 -49.45
CA TRP A 605 17.60 43.48 -48.21
C TRP A 605 16.43 42.77 -47.51
N SER A 606 15.31 43.46 -47.32
CA SER A 606 14.10 42.88 -46.70
C SER A 606 13.59 41.67 -47.48
N GLN A 607 13.54 41.76 -48.81
CA GLN A 607 13.09 40.68 -49.69
C GLN A 607 14.03 39.46 -49.65
N ASN A 608 15.33 39.67 -49.48
CA ASN A 608 16.29 38.57 -49.30
C ASN A 608 15.99 37.78 -48.02
N LEU A 609 15.63 38.48 -46.94
CA LEU A 609 15.23 37.87 -45.68
C LEU A 609 13.89 37.14 -45.80
N ALA A 610 12.88 37.79 -46.41
CA ALA A 610 11.55 37.24 -46.66
C ALA A 610 11.56 36.01 -47.59
N GLY A 611 12.53 35.93 -48.50
CA GLY A 611 12.70 34.80 -49.42
C GLY A 611 13.26 33.52 -48.79
N SER A 612 13.60 33.55 -47.49
CA SER A 612 14.14 32.39 -46.79
C SER A 612 13.05 31.56 -46.10
N ARG A 613 13.32 30.26 -45.90
CA ARG A 613 12.38 29.34 -45.23
C ARG A 613 12.19 29.58 -43.72
N TYR A 614 12.96 30.48 -43.13
CA TYR A 614 13.03 30.65 -41.67
C TYR A 614 12.21 31.83 -41.17
N PHE A 615 11.80 32.74 -42.06
CA PHE A 615 11.22 34.03 -41.72
C PHE A 615 9.90 34.25 -42.49
N ILE A 616 8.85 34.65 -41.78
CA ILE A 616 7.55 35.03 -42.36
C ILE A 616 7.37 36.53 -42.18
N GLU A 617 7.37 37.26 -43.29
CA GLU A 617 7.18 38.71 -43.29
C GLU A 617 5.76 39.07 -42.82
N GLN A 618 5.68 39.98 -41.87
CA GLN A 618 4.45 40.60 -41.37
C GLN A 618 4.34 42.04 -41.86
N ALA A 619 3.21 42.68 -41.58
CA ALA A 619 3.01 44.09 -41.92
C ALA A 619 4.18 44.96 -41.41
N PRO A 620 4.72 45.90 -42.24
CA PRO A 620 5.86 46.75 -41.89
C PRO A 620 5.64 47.53 -40.59
N LEU A 621 6.73 47.91 -39.93
CA LEU A 621 6.70 48.72 -38.72
C LEU A 621 6.81 50.21 -39.06
N HIS A 622 6.08 51.07 -38.34
CA HIS A 622 6.10 52.51 -38.57
C HIS A 622 6.69 53.33 -37.41
N SER A 623 6.84 52.74 -36.23
CA SER A 623 7.40 53.42 -35.04
C SER A 623 8.02 52.44 -34.04
N TYR A 624 8.87 52.95 -33.14
CA TYR A 624 9.40 52.14 -32.03
C TYR A 624 8.31 51.70 -31.05
N ASP A 625 7.31 52.55 -30.79
CA ASP A 625 6.18 52.19 -29.91
C ASP A 625 5.34 51.03 -30.49
N GLU A 626 5.25 50.95 -31.82
CA GLU A 626 4.61 49.83 -32.51
C GLU A 626 5.50 48.58 -32.49
N LEU A 627 6.81 48.73 -32.69
CA LEU A 627 7.79 47.64 -32.58
C LEU A 627 7.71 46.98 -31.19
N ASP A 628 7.81 47.78 -30.14
CA ASP A 628 7.80 47.31 -28.75
C ASP A 628 6.47 46.65 -28.39
N ARG A 629 5.34 47.21 -28.84
CA ARG A 629 4.01 46.65 -28.60
C ARG A 629 3.85 45.29 -29.28
N ARG A 630 4.16 45.20 -30.57
CA ARG A 630 3.99 43.97 -31.37
C ARG A 630 4.97 42.86 -30.95
N MET A 631 6.16 43.22 -30.46
CA MET A 631 7.08 42.26 -29.83
C MET A 631 6.53 41.79 -28.48
N ARG A 632 6.01 42.70 -27.63
CA ARG A 632 5.44 42.37 -26.31
C ARG A 632 4.19 41.50 -26.41
N ASP A 633 3.35 41.75 -27.40
CA ASP A 633 2.13 40.99 -27.65
C ASP A 633 2.42 39.64 -28.35
N GLY A 634 3.69 39.36 -28.65
CA GLY A 634 4.13 38.12 -29.30
C GLY A 634 3.68 38.02 -30.76
N GLU A 635 3.32 39.14 -31.41
CA GLU A 635 3.02 39.18 -32.84
C GLU A 635 4.28 39.01 -33.70
N LEU A 636 5.41 39.55 -33.21
CA LEU A 636 6.72 39.49 -33.85
C LEU A 636 7.71 38.76 -32.95
N ALA A 637 8.49 37.85 -33.55
CA ALA A 637 9.63 37.22 -32.89
C ALA A 637 10.95 37.95 -33.20
N VAL A 638 10.99 38.66 -34.33
CA VAL A 638 12.13 39.45 -34.79
C VAL A 638 11.64 40.78 -35.36
N ALA A 639 12.24 41.89 -34.94
CA ALA A 639 12.02 43.20 -35.54
C ALA A 639 13.34 43.76 -36.05
N ILE A 640 13.31 44.41 -37.21
CA ILE A 640 14.52 44.87 -37.90
C ILE A 640 14.38 46.34 -38.20
N GLU A 641 15.40 47.12 -37.90
CA GLU A 641 15.46 48.54 -38.25
C GLU A 641 16.57 48.79 -39.26
N ILE A 642 16.18 49.33 -40.41
CA ILE A 642 17.11 49.82 -41.43
C ILE A 642 17.28 51.34 -41.20
N PRO A 643 18.52 51.84 -40.98
CA PRO A 643 18.75 53.25 -40.70
C PRO A 643 18.54 54.13 -41.95
N PRO A 644 18.31 55.44 -41.79
CA PRO A 644 18.24 56.36 -42.92
C PRO A 644 19.58 56.44 -43.66
N ASN A 645 19.55 56.57 -45.00
CA ASN A 645 20.71 56.60 -45.91
C ASN A 645 21.42 55.25 -46.13
N PHE A 646 20.86 54.13 -45.66
CA PHE A 646 21.40 52.77 -45.81
C PHE A 646 21.87 52.46 -47.24
N GLY A 647 21.04 52.67 -48.25
CA GLY A 647 21.39 52.41 -49.66
C GLY A 647 22.51 53.32 -50.18
N ARG A 648 22.58 54.56 -49.70
CA ARG A 648 23.61 55.54 -50.08
C ARG A 648 24.97 55.21 -49.48
N ASP A 649 24.98 54.77 -48.23
CA ASP A 649 26.21 54.45 -47.50
C ASP A 649 26.84 53.15 -48.01
N ILE A 650 26.03 52.15 -48.36
CA ILE A 650 26.51 50.95 -49.06
C ILE A 650 27.10 51.28 -50.42
N ALA A 651 26.46 52.14 -51.21
CA ALA A 651 26.96 52.54 -52.52
C ALA A 651 28.33 53.27 -52.47
N ARG A 652 28.67 53.85 -51.31
CA ARG A 652 29.95 54.52 -51.06
C ARG A 652 31.02 53.62 -50.45
N GLY A 653 30.68 52.36 -50.13
CA GLY A 653 31.56 51.46 -49.39
C GLY A 653 31.71 51.83 -47.91
N THR A 654 30.82 52.66 -47.36
CA THR A 654 30.78 52.98 -45.94
C THR A 654 30.14 51.82 -45.17
N PRO A 655 30.71 51.36 -44.03
CA PRO A 655 30.08 50.35 -43.20
C PRO A 655 28.72 50.81 -42.69
N VAL A 656 27.69 49.98 -42.86
CA VAL A 656 26.32 50.23 -42.36
C VAL A 656 25.98 49.30 -41.21
N GLN A 657 25.12 49.75 -40.30
CA GLN A 657 24.62 48.97 -39.17
C GLN A 657 23.10 48.86 -39.26
N ILE A 658 22.57 47.65 -39.05
CA ILE A 658 21.13 47.39 -39.00
C ILE A 658 20.79 47.03 -37.55
N GLY A 659 19.69 47.58 -37.02
CA GLY A 659 19.16 47.19 -35.72
C GLY A 659 18.37 45.89 -35.83
N VAL A 660 18.61 44.93 -34.93
CA VAL A 660 17.85 43.67 -34.88
C VAL A 660 17.43 43.42 -33.44
N TRP A 661 16.12 43.40 -33.20
CA TRP A 661 15.52 42.99 -31.94
C TRP A 661 15.01 41.57 -32.08
N VAL A 662 15.41 40.71 -31.15
CA VAL A 662 15.01 39.30 -31.11
C VAL A 662 14.36 39.05 -29.76
N ASP A 663 13.27 38.29 -29.76
CA ASP A 663 12.65 37.83 -28.51
C ASP A 663 13.64 36.97 -27.70
N GLY A 664 14.07 37.52 -26.56
CA GLY A 664 15.03 36.92 -25.65
C GLY A 664 14.43 35.98 -24.59
N ALA A 665 13.11 35.74 -24.59
CA ALA A 665 12.47 34.86 -23.61
C ALA A 665 13.04 33.42 -23.61
N MET A 666 13.61 32.98 -24.75
CA MET A 666 14.37 31.75 -24.89
C MET A 666 15.79 32.04 -25.44
N PRO A 667 16.81 32.18 -24.57
CA PRO A 667 18.16 32.62 -24.96
C PRO A 667 18.81 31.79 -26.08
N ASN A 668 18.70 30.46 -26.03
CA ASN A 668 19.30 29.59 -27.06
C ASN A 668 18.64 29.76 -28.44
N ARG A 669 17.31 29.97 -28.46
CA ARG A 669 16.57 30.25 -29.69
C ARG A 669 16.99 31.62 -30.23
N ALA A 670 17.05 32.63 -29.37
CA ALA A 670 17.46 33.99 -29.72
C ALA A 670 18.88 34.06 -30.30
N GLU A 671 19.83 33.32 -29.71
CA GLU A 671 21.21 33.19 -30.21
C GLU A 671 21.25 32.54 -31.60
N THR A 672 20.41 31.53 -31.82
CA THR A 672 20.27 30.87 -33.12
C THR A 672 19.71 31.84 -34.18
N VAL A 673 18.65 32.59 -33.83
CA VAL A 673 18.08 33.64 -34.70
C VAL A 673 19.14 34.69 -35.04
N ARG A 674 19.88 35.17 -34.04
CA ARG A 674 20.96 36.14 -34.23
C ARG A 674 22.01 35.65 -35.22
N GLY A 675 22.42 34.38 -35.09
CA GLY A 675 23.36 33.74 -36.02
C GLY A 675 22.83 33.68 -37.45
N TYR A 676 21.56 33.34 -37.65
CA TYR A 676 20.93 33.33 -38.99
C TYR A 676 20.87 34.73 -39.61
N VAL A 677 20.38 35.74 -38.89
CA VAL A 677 20.28 37.12 -39.40
C VAL A 677 21.68 37.67 -39.75
N GLN A 678 22.69 37.40 -38.92
CA GLN A 678 24.08 37.78 -39.20
C GLN A 678 24.63 37.11 -40.46
N ALA A 679 24.42 35.80 -40.61
CA ALA A 679 24.87 35.05 -41.77
C ALA A 679 24.21 35.55 -43.07
N MET A 680 22.90 35.83 -43.03
CA MET A 680 22.14 36.35 -44.18
C MET A 680 22.57 37.78 -44.54
N HIS A 681 22.80 38.65 -43.55
CA HIS A 681 23.30 39.99 -43.79
C HIS A 681 24.70 39.97 -44.45
N LEU A 682 25.60 39.10 -43.98
CA LEU A 682 26.93 38.92 -44.57
C LEU A 682 26.86 38.39 -46.01
N ALA A 683 26.00 37.39 -46.27
CA ALA A 683 25.81 36.85 -47.61
C ALA A 683 25.29 37.91 -48.60
N TRP A 684 24.33 38.72 -48.16
CA TRP A 684 23.79 39.82 -48.97
C TRP A 684 24.83 40.91 -49.25
N LEU A 685 25.67 41.27 -48.26
CA LEU A 685 26.77 42.22 -48.46
C LEU A 685 27.77 41.71 -49.50
N GLN A 686 28.10 40.42 -49.49
CA GLN A 686 28.97 39.80 -50.50
C GLN A 686 28.34 39.83 -51.90
N GLU A 687 27.04 39.57 -52.00
CA GLU A 687 26.30 39.64 -53.27
C GLU A 687 26.29 41.08 -53.83
N MET A 688 26.04 42.07 -52.97
CA MET A 688 26.09 43.50 -53.36
C MET A 688 27.50 43.96 -53.75
N ALA A 689 28.52 43.54 -53.01
CA ALA A 689 29.92 43.82 -53.35
C ALA A 689 30.31 43.17 -54.69
N GLY A 690 29.76 41.99 -55.00
CA GLY A 690 29.97 41.30 -56.29
C GLY A 690 29.33 42.00 -57.49
N ARG A 691 28.26 42.79 -57.29
CA ARG A 691 27.58 43.57 -58.34
C ARG A 691 28.26 44.90 -58.66
N GLN A 692 29.15 45.40 -57.80
CA GLN A 692 29.92 46.62 -58.05
C GLN A 692 31.24 46.30 -58.77
N SER A 693 31.35 46.69 -60.04
CA SER A 693 32.56 46.54 -60.84
C SER A 693 33.68 47.48 -60.32
N SER A 694 34.56 47.00 -59.44
CA SER A 694 35.82 47.68 -59.09
C SER A 694 37.02 46.73 -59.03
N PRO A 695 38.25 47.17 -59.42
CA PRO A 695 39.34 46.27 -59.81
C PRO A 695 40.30 45.87 -58.67
N ARG A 696 40.02 46.19 -57.40
CA ARG A 696 40.86 45.80 -56.27
C ARG A 696 40.09 44.85 -55.36
N ARG A 697 40.29 43.55 -55.58
CA ARG A 697 39.84 42.49 -54.70
C ARG A 697 40.99 42.07 -53.78
N ASP A 698 40.94 42.48 -52.52
CA ASP A 698 41.48 41.65 -51.44
C ASP A 698 40.37 40.67 -51.06
N THR A 699 40.27 39.58 -51.81
CA THR A 699 39.50 38.41 -51.36
C THR A 699 40.23 37.82 -50.16
N SER A 700 39.60 37.82 -48.98
CA SER A 700 39.94 36.83 -47.96
C SER A 700 39.73 35.44 -48.57
N LEU A 701 40.81 34.80 -49.01
CA LEU A 701 40.84 33.51 -49.73
C LEU A 701 40.40 32.30 -48.86
N ILE A 702 39.92 32.54 -47.64
CA ILE A 702 39.56 31.49 -46.69
C ILE A 702 38.13 31.75 -46.21
N SER A 703 37.20 30.95 -46.72
CA SER A 703 35.88 30.77 -46.12
C SER A 703 35.91 29.56 -45.20
N ILE A 704 35.71 29.78 -43.90
CA ILE A 704 35.51 28.70 -42.93
C ILE A 704 34.00 28.47 -42.83
N GLU A 705 33.52 27.41 -43.49
CA GLU A 705 32.12 26.98 -43.37
C GLU A 705 31.98 25.94 -42.26
N THR A 706 31.16 26.25 -41.25
CA THR A 706 30.82 25.29 -40.19
C THR A 706 29.67 24.42 -40.68
N ARG A 707 29.93 23.14 -40.97
CA ARG A 707 28.92 22.16 -41.40
C ARG A 707 28.74 21.07 -40.35
N TYR A 708 27.54 20.93 -39.81
CA TYR A 708 27.22 19.84 -38.88
C TYR A 708 27.11 18.51 -39.63
N ARG A 709 27.99 17.55 -39.29
CA ARG A 709 28.10 16.26 -40.00
C ARG A 709 26.89 15.32 -39.80
N TYR A 710 26.23 15.39 -38.64
CA TYR A 710 25.22 14.39 -38.23
C TYR A 710 23.80 14.95 -38.08
N ASN A 711 23.67 16.28 -38.04
CA ASN A 711 22.40 17.01 -38.04
C ASN A 711 22.59 18.36 -38.77
N PRO A 712 22.75 18.36 -40.11
CA PRO A 712 23.10 19.55 -40.89
C PRO A 712 22.06 20.67 -40.80
N ASP A 713 20.78 20.31 -40.66
CA ASP A 713 19.67 21.25 -40.50
C ASP A 713 19.42 21.64 -39.03
N VAL A 714 20.21 21.13 -38.07
CA VAL A 714 20.10 21.41 -36.62
C VAL A 714 18.67 21.17 -36.08
N LYS A 715 17.98 20.15 -36.60
CA LYS A 715 16.63 19.80 -36.15
C LYS A 715 16.62 19.28 -34.71
N SER A 716 15.61 19.66 -33.94
CA SER A 716 15.47 19.32 -32.53
C SER A 716 15.10 17.84 -32.34
N LEU A 717 14.18 17.33 -33.17
CA LEU A 717 13.69 15.94 -33.06
C LEU A 717 14.80 14.89 -33.12
N PRO A 718 15.73 14.87 -34.11
CA PRO A 718 16.80 13.87 -34.16
C PRO A 718 17.82 13.94 -33.01
N ALA A 719 17.87 15.05 -32.27
CA ALA A 719 18.78 15.23 -31.12
C ALA A 719 18.10 14.86 -29.79
N ILE A 720 16.82 15.20 -29.63
CA ILE A 720 16.06 15.07 -28.38
C ILE A 720 15.46 13.68 -28.22
N VAL A 721 14.86 13.12 -29.27
CA VAL A 721 14.18 11.81 -29.23
C VAL A 721 15.12 10.69 -28.73
N PRO A 722 16.35 10.52 -29.25
CA PRO A 722 17.29 9.53 -28.71
C PRO A 722 17.75 9.82 -27.27
N ALA A 723 17.66 11.07 -26.81
CA ALA A 723 18.04 11.46 -25.45
C ALA A 723 16.94 11.23 -24.42
N VAL A 724 15.67 11.33 -24.83
CA VAL A 724 14.50 11.08 -23.97
C VAL A 724 14.34 9.60 -23.64
N ILE A 725 14.68 8.69 -24.57
CA ILE A 725 14.58 7.22 -24.36
C ILE A 725 15.32 6.77 -23.06
N PRO A 726 16.60 7.11 -22.85
CA PRO A 726 17.31 6.87 -21.58
C PRO A 726 16.58 7.36 -20.34
N LEU A 727 15.93 8.53 -20.40
CA LEU A 727 15.25 9.14 -19.26
C LEU A 727 14.01 8.33 -18.86
N LEU A 728 13.18 8.00 -19.84
CA LEU A 728 11.95 7.23 -19.64
C LEU A 728 12.24 5.80 -19.17
N LEU A 729 13.30 5.18 -19.72
CA LEU A 729 13.73 3.84 -19.33
C LEU A 729 14.41 3.79 -17.95
N MET A 730 14.93 4.91 -17.45
CA MET A 730 15.38 4.99 -16.06
C MET A 730 14.19 5.17 -15.12
N MET A 731 13.35 6.17 -15.38
CA MET A 731 12.33 6.62 -14.44
C MET A 731 11.26 5.55 -14.16
N ILE A 732 10.63 5.03 -15.22
CA ILE A 732 9.41 4.23 -15.06
C ILE A 732 9.71 2.81 -14.57
N PRO A 733 10.67 2.06 -15.16
CA PRO A 733 11.08 0.76 -14.62
C PRO A 733 11.61 0.83 -13.18
N ALA A 734 12.39 1.85 -12.82
CA ALA A 734 12.89 2.02 -11.45
C ALA A 734 11.73 2.24 -10.47
N MET A 735 10.81 3.15 -10.79
CA MET A 735 9.64 3.46 -9.96
C MET A 735 8.76 2.23 -9.71
N LEU A 736 8.45 1.48 -10.76
CA LEU A 736 7.63 0.26 -10.67
C LEU A 736 8.33 -0.85 -9.88
N SER A 737 9.64 -0.99 -10.05
CA SER A 737 10.44 -1.96 -9.31
C SER A 737 10.52 -1.60 -7.82
N ALA A 738 10.69 -0.31 -7.49
CA ALA A 738 10.65 0.16 -6.10
C ALA A 738 9.30 -0.15 -5.43
N LEU A 739 8.21 0.12 -6.15
CA LEU A 739 6.84 -0.14 -5.69
C LEU A 739 6.59 -1.63 -5.39
N SER A 740 7.25 -2.54 -6.10
CA SER A 740 7.07 -3.99 -5.96
C SER A 740 7.41 -4.53 -4.56
N VAL A 741 8.42 -3.95 -3.90
CA VAL A 741 8.86 -4.35 -2.55
C VAL A 741 8.14 -3.53 -1.49
N VAL A 742 7.99 -2.21 -1.72
CA VAL A 742 7.34 -1.32 -0.75
C VAL A 742 5.87 -1.67 -0.54
N ARG A 743 5.17 -2.10 -1.59
CA ARG A 743 3.79 -2.61 -1.48
C ARG A 743 3.70 -3.81 -0.54
N GLU A 744 4.68 -4.71 -0.53
CA GLU A 744 4.69 -5.85 0.40
C GLU A 744 5.01 -5.45 1.83
N LYS A 745 5.84 -4.41 2.02
CA LYS A 745 6.10 -3.83 3.34
C LYS A 745 4.83 -3.21 3.92
N GLU A 746 4.12 -2.42 3.12
CA GLU A 746 2.87 -1.78 3.55
C GLU A 746 1.72 -2.78 3.79
N LEU A 747 1.58 -3.79 2.92
CA LEU A 747 0.52 -4.81 3.08
C LEU A 747 0.86 -5.88 4.12
N GLY A 748 2.09 -5.92 4.62
CA GLY A 748 2.57 -6.91 5.58
C GLY A 748 2.98 -8.26 4.99
N SER A 749 2.77 -8.50 3.69
CA SER A 749 3.16 -9.77 3.03
C SER A 749 4.67 -9.97 2.90
N ILE A 750 5.48 -8.93 3.18
CA ILE A 750 6.95 -9.04 3.31
C ILE A 750 7.36 -10.06 4.37
N ILE A 751 6.49 -10.31 5.35
CA ILE A 751 6.68 -11.30 6.41
C ILE A 751 6.98 -12.70 5.88
N ASN A 752 6.42 -13.04 4.71
CA ASN A 752 6.67 -14.29 4.02
C ASN A 752 8.16 -14.44 3.64
N LEU A 753 8.89 -13.34 3.37
CA LEU A 753 10.33 -13.39 3.13
C LEU A 753 11.13 -13.81 4.37
N TYR A 754 10.64 -13.44 5.56
CA TYR A 754 11.36 -13.66 6.82
C TYR A 754 11.23 -15.10 7.31
N VAL A 755 10.04 -15.70 7.15
CA VAL A 755 9.76 -17.06 7.66
C VAL A 755 9.83 -18.17 6.62
N THR A 756 9.86 -17.86 5.33
CA THR A 756 10.07 -18.89 4.30
C THR A 756 11.56 -19.17 4.09
N PRO A 757 11.93 -20.32 3.49
CA PRO A 757 13.33 -20.63 3.15
C PRO A 757 13.97 -19.68 2.12
N THR A 758 13.23 -18.71 1.60
CA THR A 758 13.66 -17.77 0.56
C THR A 758 14.87 -16.93 1.00
N THR A 759 15.82 -16.71 0.09
CA THR A 759 16.94 -15.78 0.29
C THR A 759 16.65 -14.38 -0.27
N ARG A 760 17.34 -13.36 0.24
CA ARG A 760 17.21 -11.97 -0.23
C ARG A 760 17.46 -11.85 -1.74
N SER A 761 18.44 -12.59 -2.27
CA SER A 761 18.76 -12.63 -3.69
C SER A 761 17.69 -13.29 -4.53
N GLU A 762 17.14 -14.43 -4.09
CA GLU A 762 16.03 -15.10 -4.79
C GLU A 762 14.78 -14.20 -4.88
N PHE A 763 14.48 -13.52 -3.77
CA PHE A 763 13.37 -12.59 -3.66
C PHE A 763 13.52 -11.39 -4.59
N LEU A 764 14.65 -10.67 -4.50
CA LEU A 764 14.90 -9.47 -5.27
C LEU A 764 14.99 -9.76 -6.78
N LEU A 765 15.78 -10.76 -7.18
CA LEU A 765 15.90 -11.14 -8.60
C LEU A 765 14.58 -11.68 -9.16
N GLY A 766 13.85 -12.47 -8.37
CA GLY A 766 12.53 -12.97 -8.74
C GLY A 766 11.56 -11.83 -9.02
N LYS A 767 11.54 -10.81 -8.16
CA LYS A 767 10.74 -9.60 -8.37
C LYS A 767 11.23 -8.75 -9.54
N GLN A 768 12.54 -8.68 -9.78
CA GLN A 768 13.11 -7.84 -10.83
C GLN A 768 12.75 -8.32 -12.25
N LEU A 769 12.76 -9.63 -12.50
CA LEU A 769 12.64 -10.21 -13.84
C LEU A 769 11.41 -9.72 -14.63
N PRO A 770 10.18 -9.71 -14.08
CA PRO A 770 9.01 -9.21 -14.80
C PRO A 770 9.12 -7.73 -15.19
N TYR A 771 9.78 -6.91 -14.38
CA TYR A 771 10.01 -5.49 -14.69
C TYR A 771 11.08 -5.29 -15.75
N ILE A 772 12.09 -6.16 -15.82
CA ILE A 772 13.06 -6.14 -16.92
C ILE A 772 12.35 -6.45 -18.24
N VAL A 773 11.50 -7.48 -18.27
CA VAL A 773 10.71 -7.84 -19.45
C VAL A 773 9.79 -6.68 -19.87
N LEU A 774 9.07 -6.09 -18.91
CA LEU A 774 8.21 -4.93 -19.16
C LEU A 774 9.01 -3.70 -19.65
N GLY A 775 10.17 -3.44 -19.06
CA GLY A 775 11.07 -2.35 -19.46
C GLY A 775 11.65 -2.54 -20.87
N MET A 776 11.98 -3.78 -21.25
CA MET A 776 12.42 -4.10 -22.61
C MET A 776 11.29 -3.94 -23.63
N PHE A 777 10.07 -4.37 -23.30
CA PHE A 777 8.89 -4.11 -24.13
C PHE A 777 8.69 -2.60 -24.34
N ASN A 778 8.83 -1.81 -23.26
CA ASN A 778 8.77 -0.37 -23.34
C ASN A 778 9.90 0.24 -24.19
N PHE A 779 11.13 -0.29 -24.11
CA PHE A 779 12.23 0.13 -24.98
C PHE A 779 11.91 -0.08 -26.47
N PHE A 780 11.38 -1.26 -26.84
CA PHE A 780 10.97 -1.53 -28.21
C PHE A 780 9.85 -0.60 -28.68
N LEU A 781 8.88 -0.31 -27.80
CA LEU A 781 7.80 0.64 -28.08
C LEU A 781 8.34 2.05 -28.33
N LEU A 782 9.25 2.55 -27.48
CA LEU A 782 9.85 3.87 -27.65
C LEU A 782 10.71 3.97 -28.92
N CYS A 783 11.46 2.90 -29.26
CA CYS A 783 12.20 2.85 -30.52
C CYS A 783 11.27 2.85 -31.74
N ALA A 784 10.15 2.11 -31.68
CA ALA A 784 9.14 2.12 -32.73
C ALA A 784 8.53 3.52 -32.91
N LEU A 785 8.16 4.20 -31.82
CA LEU A 785 7.66 5.58 -31.88
C LEU A 785 8.71 6.54 -32.48
N SER A 786 9.97 6.42 -32.06
CA SER A 786 11.08 7.22 -32.60
C SER A 786 11.17 7.14 -34.12
N VAL A 787 11.04 5.94 -34.69
CA VAL A 787 11.20 5.71 -36.13
C VAL A 787 9.90 6.04 -36.90
N PHE A 788 8.77 5.48 -36.47
CA PHE A 788 7.52 5.54 -37.23
C PHE A 788 6.70 6.81 -36.99
N VAL A 789 6.83 7.44 -35.82
CA VAL A 789 6.03 8.63 -35.47
C VAL A 789 6.87 9.90 -35.58
N PHE A 790 8.07 9.91 -35.00
CA PHE A 790 8.94 11.09 -35.03
C PHE A 790 9.85 11.17 -36.27
N GLY A 791 9.86 10.14 -37.12
CA GLY A 791 10.67 10.11 -38.34
C GLY A 791 12.18 10.08 -38.10
N VAL A 792 12.64 9.71 -36.90
CA VAL A 792 14.06 9.65 -36.54
C VAL A 792 14.61 8.28 -36.92
N ALA A 793 15.24 8.20 -38.08
CA ALA A 793 15.83 6.95 -38.59
C ALA A 793 17.00 6.46 -37.72
N HIS A 794 17.01 5.16 -37.40
CA HIS A 794 18.12 4.51 -36.71
C HIS A 794 19.19 4.08 -37.73
N LYS A 795 20.40 4.65 -37.65
CA LYS A 795 21.46 4.45 -38.67
C LYS A 795 22.48 3.36 -38.33
N GLY A 796 22.68 3.06 -37.04
CA GLY A 796 23.71 2.12 -36.57
C GLY A 796 23.18 0.73 -36.27
N SER A 797 23.91 -0.02 -35.44
CA SER A 797 23.52 -1.39 -35.03
C SER A 797 22.40 -1.39 -33.98
N PHE A 798 21.21 -1.84 -34.37
CA PHE A 798 20.07 -1.98 -33.45
C PHE A 798 20.31 -3.05 -32.37
N LEU A 799 21.09 -4.09 -32.69
CA LEU A 799 21.50 -5.11 -31.72
C LEU A 799 22.37 -4.49 -30.61
N THR A 800 23.29 -3.58 -30.96
CA THR A 800 24.14 -2.87 -29.98
C THR A 800 23.28 -2.06 -29.03
N LEU A 801 22.29 -1.32 -29.55
CA LEU A 801 21.36 -0.55 -28.74
C LEU A 801 20.51 -1.45 -27.84
N THR A 802 20.05 -2.60 -28.34
CA THR A 802 19.23 -3.56 -27.57
C THR A 802 20.01 -4.20 -26.43
N LEU A 803 21.28 -4.58 -26.64
CA LEU A 803 22.14 -5.11 -25.59
C LEU A 803 22.42 -4.06 -24.51
N ALA A 804 22.69 -2.81 -24.91
CA ALA A 804 22.86 -1.71 -23.97
C ALA A 804 21.57 -1.44 -23.19
N ALA A 805 20.41 -1.49 -23.85
CA ALA A 805 19.11 -1.30 -23.22
C ALA A 805 18.80 -2.39 -22.19
N LEU A 806 19.15 -3.66 -22.46
CA LEU A 806 18.98 -4.76 -21.51
C LEU A 806 19.79 -4.53 -20.23
N LEU A 807 21.07 -4.14 -20.35
CA LEU A 807 21.90 -3.79 -19.19
C LEU A 807 21.32 -2.58 -18.46
N TYR A 808 20.94 -1.54 -19.19
CA TYR A 808 20.43 -0.30 -18.64
C TYR A 808 19.11 -0.48 -17.88
N VAL A 809 18.15 -1.22 -18.44
CA VAL A 809 16.88 -1.56 -17.78
C VAL A 809 17.11 -2.44 -16.55
N THR A 810 18.08 -3.35 -16.60
CA THR A 810 18.49 -4.14 -15.43
C THR A 810 19.02 -3.25 -14.32
N ILE A 811 19.83 -2.23 -14.65
CA ILE A 811 20.33 -1.26 -13.66
C ILE A 811 19.19 -0.39 -13.13
N ALA A 812 18.30 0.11 -14.00
CA ALA A 812 17.18 0.97 -13.60
C ALA A 812 16.24 0.24 -12.62
N THR A 813 15.85 -0.98 -12.94
CA THR A 813 15.05 -1.82 -12.03
C THR A 813 15.81 -2.15 -10.74
N GLY A 814 17.12 -2.43 -10.83
CA GLY A 814 17.98 -2.64 -9.66
C GLY A 814 18.06 -1.41 -8.73
N LEU A 815 18.14 -0.20 -9.28
CA LEU A 815 18.11 1.06 -8.53
C LEU A 815 16.76 1.25 -7.83
N GLY A 816 15.66 0.90 -8.51
CA GLY A 816 14.34 0.84 -7.89
C GLY A 816 14.31 -0.08 -6.66
N LEU A 817 14.84 -1.30 -6.80
CA LEU A 817 14.97 -2.23 -5.66
C LEU A 817 15.86 -1.68 -4.54
N LEU A 818 16.96 -1.00 -4.88
CA LEU A 818 17.84 -0.38 -3.90
C LEU A 818 17.09 0.68 -3.08
N ILE A 819 16.39 1.59 -3.76
CA ILE A 819 15.61 2.67 -3.13
C ILE A 819 14.50 2.08 -2.25
N SER A 820 13.88 0.98 -2.70
CA SER A 820 12.84 0.28 -1.93
C SER A 820 13.30 -0.18 -0.55
N THR A 821 14.60 -0.40 -0.33
CA THR A 821 15.14 -0.84 0.97
C THR A 821 14.96 0.24 2.05
N PHE A 822 15.05 1.51 1.68
CA PHE A 822 14.96 2.66 2.59
C PHE A 822 13.53 3.21 2.74
N MET A 823 12.67 2.98 1.76
CA MET A 823 11.32 3.54 1.74
C MET A 823 10.34 2.68 2.56
N LYS A 824 9.48 3.35 3.33
CA LYS A 824 8.40 2.72 4.10
C LYS A 824 7.04 2.84 3.43
N SER A 825 6.81 3.90 2.64
CA SER A 825 5.53 4.12 1.97
C SER A 825 5.63 4.13 0.44
N GLN A 826 4.57 3.69 -0.25
CA GLN A 826 4.46 3.64 -1.71
C GLN A 826 4.59 5.02 -2.32
N ILE A 827 3.98 6.04 -1.70
CA ILE A 827 4.07 7.44 -2.15
C ILE A 827 5.52 7.92 -2.06
N ALA A 828 6.20 7.70 -0.93
CA ALA A 828 7.61 8.06 -0.77
C ALA A 828 8.51 7.30 -1.76
N ALA A 829 8.20 6.04 -2.04
CA ALA A 829 8.94 5.24 -3.02
C ALA A 829 8.81 5.78 -4.44
N ILE A 830 7.60 6.18 -4.85
CA ILE A 830 7.35 6.76 -6.18
C ILE A 830 8.11 8.07 -6.35
N PHE A 831 7.88 9.05 -5.47
CA PHE A 831 8.51 10.37 -5.55
C PHE A 831 10.02 10.30 -5.31
N GLY A 832 10.45 9.55 -4.30
CA GLY A 832 11.87 9.35 -3.99
C GLY A 832 12.61 8.72 -5.16
N THR A 833 12.05 7.69 -5.79
CA THR A 833 12.67 7.07 -6.97
C THR A 833 12.70 8.03 -8.15
N ALA A 834 11.62 8.76 -8.41
CA ALA A 834 11.58 9.75 -9.49
C ALA A 834 12.66 10.83 -9.29
N ILE A 835 12.75 11.43 -8.10
CA ILE A 835 13.73 12.50 -7.81
C ILE A 835 15.17 11.97 -7.91
N ILE A 836 15.47 10.86 -7.23
CA ILE A 836 16.82 10.29 -7.17
C ILE A 836 17.32 9.85 -8.55
N THR A 837 16.42 9.38 -9.42
CA THR A 837 16.81 8.91 -10.75
C THR A 837 16.76 10.01 -11.83
N LEU A 838 15.78 10.91 -11.78
CA LEU A 838 15.55 11.90 -12.84
C LEU A 838 16.54 13.05 -12.77
N ILE A 839 16.82 13.60 -11.57
CA ILE A 839 17.69 14.78 -11.44
C ILE A 839 19.10 14.47 -11.98
N PRO A 840 19.76 13.36 -11.59
CA PRO A 840 21.07 13.05 -12.16
C PRO A 840 21.01 12.70 -13.66
N ALA A 841 19.91 12.08 -14.09
CA ALA A 841 19.70 11.74 -15.49
C ALA A 841 19.54 12.98 -16.38
N THR A 842 18.90 14.06 -15.93
CA THR A 842 18.73 15.28 -16.74
C THR A 842 19.92 16.24 -16.62
N GLN A 843 20.44 16.44 -15.41
CA GLN A 843 21.42 17.49 -15.13
C GLN A 843 22.87 17.05 -15.36
N PHE A 844 23.21 15.78 -15.11
CA PHE A 844 24.62 15.34 -15.09
C PHE A 844 24.99 14.34 -16.18
N SER A 845 24.03 13.88 -17.00
CA SER A 845 24.26 12.76 -17.92
C SER A 845 24.82 13.13 -19.30
N GLY A 846 25.00 14.41 -19.60
CA GLY A 846 25.36 14.84 -20.96
C GLY A 846 24.15 15.24 -21.84
N MET A 847 22.94 15.31 -21.26
CA MET A 847 21.72 15.66 -22.01
C MET A 847 21.70 17.13 -22.41
N ILE A 848 21.80 18.03 -21.43
CA ILE A 848 21.84 19.49 -21.59
C ILE A 848 23.29 19.92 -21.81
N ASP A 849 24.13 19.73 -20.79
CA ASP A 849 25.56 20.05 -20.83
C ASP A 849 26.39 18.78 -20.98
N PRO A 850 27.39 18.75 -21.90
CA PRO A 850 28.29 17.63 -22.03
C PRO A 850 28.99 17.29 -20.70
N VAL A 851 29.13 15.99 -20.38
CA VAL A 851 29.81 15.56 -19.15
C VAL A 851 31.24 16.10 -19.05
N ALA A 852 31.90 16.33 -20.20
CA ALA A 852 33.25 16.87 -20.26
C ALA A 852 33.36 18.35 -19.83
N SER A 853 32.29 19.13 -19.93
CA SER A 853 32.25 20.54 -19.50
C SER A 853 31.82 20.73 -18.05
N LEU A 854 31.31 19.67 -17.40
CA LEU A 854 31.00 19.71 -15.97
C LEU A 854 32.30 19.75 -15.13
N GLU A 855 32.24 20.47 -14.02
CA GLU A 855 33.31 20.57 -13.02
C GLU A 855 32.86 19.98 -11.67
N GLY A 856 33.84 19.65 -10.81
CA GLY A 856 33.59 19.21 -9.44
C GLY A 856 32.69 17.95 -9.32
N PRO A 857 31.77 17.92 -8.35
CA PRO A 857 30.91 16.76 -8.10
C PRO A 857 30.01 16.36 -9.28
N GLY A 858 29.55 17.32 -10.09
CA GLY A 858 28.68 17.06 -11.24
C GLY A 858 29.36 16.20 -12.30
N ARG A 859 30.65 16.43 -12.57
CA ARG A 859 31.45 15.62 -13.49
C ARG A 859 31.61 14.18 -13.00
N TRP A 860 31.87 14.02 -11.71
CA TRP A 860 32.06 12.71 -11.09
C TRP A 860 30.78 11.87 -11.16
N ILE A 861 29.63 12.48 -10.84
CA ILE A 861 28.32 11.86 -11.00
C ILE A 861 28.10 11.49 -12.47
N GLY A 862 28.33 12.41 -13.41
CA GLY A 862 28.15 12.16 -14.84
C GLY A 862 29.03 11.03 -15.39
N GLN A 863 30.24 10.81 -14.85
CA GLN A 863 31.11 9.71 -15.29
C GLN A 863 30.68 8.33 -14.79
N ILE A 864 30.08 8.26 -13.59
CA ILE A 864 29.66 7.00 -12.97
C ILE A 864 28.23 6.64 -13.37
N TYR A 865 27.37 7.64 -13.55
CA TYR A 865 25.94 7.42 -13.69
C TYR A 865 25.60 6.64 -14.98
N PRO A 866 24.79 5.56 -14.90
CA PRO A 866 24.51 4.69 -16.05
C PRO A 866 23.90 5.42 -17.26
N THR A 867 23.09 6.45 -17.01
CA THR A 867 22.40 7.21 -18.07
C THR A 867 23.37 7.87 -19.03
N SER A 868 24.53 8.34 -18.56
CA SER A 868 25.51 9.00 -19.42
C SER A 868 26.08 8.07 -20.49
N HIS A 869 26.35 6.82 -20.09
CA HIS A 869 26.88 5.80 -20.98
C HIS A 869 25.82 5.31 -21.96
N PHE A 870 24.60 5.06 -21.49
CA PHE A 870 23.50 4.66 -22.36
C PHE A 870 23.08 5.80 -23.32
N LEU A 871 23.10 7.05 -22.89
CA LEU A 871 22.86 8.23 -23.74
C LEU A 871 23.90 8.34 -24.86
N THR A 872 25.18 8.08 -24.54
CA THR A 872 26.27 8.05 -25.53
C THR A 872 26.03 6.97 -26.59
N ILE A 873 25.61 5.77 -26.16
CA ILE A 873 25.26 4.67 -27.05
C ILE A 873 24.04 5.04 -27.91
N ALA A 874 22.96 5.53 -27.31
CA ALA A 874 21.74 5.90 -28.01
C ALA A 874 21.99 6.97 -29.09
N ARG A 875 22.63 8.09 -28.74
CA ARG A 875 23.00 9.13 -29.74
C ARG A 875 23.97 8.58 -30.80
N GLY A 876 24.89 7.70 -30.41
CA GLY A 876 25.84 7.05 -31.30
C GLY A 876 25.19 6.17 -32.36
N THR A 877 24.23 5.33 -31.97
CA THR A 877 23.55 4.42 -32.90
C THR A 877 22.47 5.12 -33.73
N PHE A 878 21.74 6.08 -33.16
CA PHE A 878 20.73 6.84 -33.92
C PHE A 878 21.36 7.82 -34.92
N SER A 879 22.33 8.64 -34.50
CA SER A 879 22.83 9.76 -35.31
C SER A 879 24.14 9.47 -36.05
N LYS A 880 25.03 8.65 -35.48
CA LYS A 880 26.41 8.47 -35.97
C LYS A 880 26.69 7.13 -36.67
N ALA A 881 25.69 6.25 -36.77
CA ALA A 881 25.80 4.92 -37.36
C ALA A 881 26.86 4.00 -36.71
N LEU A 882 27.09 4.17 -35.41
CA LEU A 882 28.12 3.43 -34.67
C LEU A 882 27.69 1.99 -34.36
N ASN A 883 28.69 1.12 -34.21
CA ASN A 883 28.54 -0.28 -33.86
C ASN A 883 29.16 -0.58 -32.48
N ILE A 884 29.04 -1.83 -32.02
CA ILE A 884 29.57 -2.28 -30.73
C ILE A 884 31.08 -2.05 -30.57
N SER A 885 31.86 -2.20 -31.66
CA SER A 885 33.32 -1.96 -31.67
C SER A 885 33.67 -0.54 -31.26
N ASP A 886 32.83 0.42 -31.65
CA ASP A 886 33.09 1.85 -31.49
C ASP A 886 32.63 2.34 -30.10
N LEU A 887 31.71 1.59 -29.48
CA LEU A 887 31.01 1.98 -28.25
C LEU A 887 31.34 1.08 -27.05
N TRP A 888 32.25 0.11 -27.20
CA TRP A 888 32.65 -0.83 -26.15
C TRP A 888 33.01 -0.15 -24.83
N GLY A 889 33.67 1.02 -24.88
CA GLY A 889 34.05 1.79 -23.69
C GLY A 889 32.86 2.22 -22.82
N SER A 890 31.67 2.42 -23.42
CA SER A 890 30.45 2.76 -22.70
C SER A 890 29.72 1.53 -22.13
N PHE A 891 30.06 0.30 -22.55
CA PHE A 891 29.47 -0.92 -21.98
C PHE A 891 30.10 -1.32 -20.65
N ILE A 892 31.40 -1.05 -20.44
CA ILE A 892 32.13 -1.45 -19.23
C ILE A 892 31.45 -0.90 -17.96
N PRO A 893 31.12 0.41 -17.86
CA PRO A 893 30.50 0.95 -16.66
C PRO A 893 29.10 0.36 -16.41
N LEU A 894 28.34 0.07 -17.47
CA LEU A 894 27.03 -0.59 -17.36
C LEU A 894 27.18 -2.02 -16.82
N LEU A 895 28.15 -2.79 -17.32
CA LEU A 895 28.41 -4.15 -16.84
C LEU A 895 28.84 -4.19 -15.37
N ILE A 896 29.60 -3.19 -14.91
CA ILE A 896 30.01 -3.06 -13.50
C ILE A 896 28.84 -2.62 -12.61
N ALA A 897 27.98 -1.73 -13.11
CA ALA A 897 26.86 -1.20 -12.33
C ALA A 897 25.81 -2.27 -11.97
N VAL A 898 25.57 -3.26 -12.86
CA VAL A 898 24.59 -4.34 -12.61
C VAL A 898 24.87 -5.11 -11.31
N PRO A 899 26.02 -5.78 -11.12
CA PRO A 899 26.31 -6.53 -9.89
C PRO A 899 26.46 -5.61 -8.68
N LEU A 900 26.94 -4.37 -8.85
CA LEU A 900 27.11 -3.41 -7.75
C LEU A 900 25.76 -3.00 -7.16
N VAL A 901 24.82 -2.57 -8.01
CA VAL A 901 23.49 -2.13 -7.57
C VAL A 901 22.70 -3.30 -6.98
N LEU A 902 22.73 -4.47 -7.63
CA LEU A 902 22.04 -5.66 -7.11
C LEU A 902 22.66 -6.19 -5.82
N GLY A 903 23.99 -6.22 -5.73
CA GLY A 903 24.70 -6.61 -4.52
C GLY A 903 24.39 -5.70 -3.35
N LEU A 904 24.37 -4.39 -3.58
CA LEU A 904 24.01 -3.39 -2.56
C LEU A 904 22.55 -3.54 -2.11
N SER A 905 21.61 -3.76 -3.05
CA SER A 905 20.20 -4.04 -2.73
C SER A 905 20.03 -5.29 -1.87
N VAL A 906 20.77 -6.36 -2.17
CA VAL A 906 20.75 -7.61 -1.38
C VAL A 906 21.35 -7.42 0.02
N LEU A 907 22.41 -6.62 0.13
CA LEU A 907 23.09 -6.35 1.39
C LEU A 907 22.21 -5.53 2.33
N LEU A 908 21.56 -4.49 1.82
CA LEU A 908 20.74 -3.55 2.58
C LEU A 908 19.34 -4.09 2.92
N LEU A 909 18.82 -5.04 2.14
CA LEU A 909 17.54 -5.67 2.46
C LEU A 909 17.68 -6.51 3.75
N LYS A 910 16.95 -6.14 4.81
CA LYS A 910 16.91 -6.93 6.04
C LYS A 910 16.15 -8.24 5.82
N LYS A 911 16.60 -9.35 6.44
CA LYS A 911 15.88 -10.66 6.45
C LYS A 911 15.04 -10.86 7.71
N GLN A 912 15.06 -9.89 8.63
CA GLN A 912 14.27 -9.89 9.85
C GLN A 912 13.79 -8.47 10.09
N GLU A 913 12.63 -8.33 10.71
CA GLU A 913 12.23 -7.06 11.31
C GLU A 913 13.12 -6.75 12.50
N GLY A 914 13.36 -5.46 12.72
CA GLY A 914 14.08 -4.94 13.87
C GLY A 914 14.07 -3.44 13.77
#